data_AF-A0A7G9QEG5-F1
#
_entry.id   AF-A0A7G9QEG5-F1
#
_cell.length_a   1.000
_cell.length_b   1.000
_cell.length_c   1.000
_cell.angle_alpha   90.00
_cell.angle_beta   90.00
_cell.angle_gamma   90.00
#
_symmetry.space_group_name_H-M   'P 1'
#
loop_
_entity.id
_entity.type
_entity.pdbx_description
1 polymer ?
#
loop_
_entity_poly.entity_id
_entity_poly.type
_entity_poly.pdbx_seq_one_letter_code
_entity_poly.pdbx_strand_id
1 'polypeptide(L)'
;MSTSKTLLLLPLLLIAFFADAQMPVLKVQQAETAEQKDAVKLKKLNIDVQITGNIATTVMTMTFHNSSNRILEGELTFPMPEGVSISRYALDINGKMREAVPVEKSKATEVFESIERRRVDPGLLEKVEGNNFRTRIYPLPANGSRTIIVGYEEELSFNNANVLKYHLPLDYNQAIENFSLKTTVFESIIKPELGEQPDGSFDLKVNGNTYVGEINKTNYQPKNGLTINLPKRNNLPEVQMQKASSGYYFLVNVFPKTQSMERKWANNIGLIWDVSLSGLQRNTDKEMELLDLIIRQKQNLTIQLGLVNNGFKNADTFVITNGNWSALKDKLKNLVYDGGTNFSAINAKSIQADEYLLFTDGLSTFGRNTVALNKPVHCINTALKADYSTLKYITLKTGGQFVNLNSITVNDAFKQLNQQNLQFLGIKNGNSIRQTYPSMKVNVNGHFSLAGIVSDFNTEFTLQFGFGNTVVAEQVVRLNVTEHTLSSIDVSRVWAQKKIAEMDIQYEENKDDISVLSKQFGIVTRNTSLIVLENLDDYLRYDIVPPVELQQAYNAVLKQRRVNLLEHKQDLINAAVAMTKELKTWWNTDFYYKEPEKKKESYPDPGQRDVKGDPTADMVMREPVGDAPRREVAKAAEMVVPPTPQAVTLAPPTGAARRDKETNQLNGVVVVGYAAQRKTSVTGSVTTIRGNVSNALEGRVAGVQVAKARADAMRMPPALQQQPGIVIPEFKSDKDYMKNLVGKPDSAYQSYLKMRSKYISTPMFYFDVANWFYQQRDSVRALTILSNIADLDLENADLYKTLAYKLKQTGNYKDELFITQKVLQWRPMDAQSYRDYALALADNGQYQAALDNLYKVLTQSYNAQIADRDQGIEEIVISEMNNLLAKHGSKVNTKEIDKRLIQPLPVDVRVVLNWNKNDTDIDLWLTDPTGEKGFYGNSRTKIGGRISNDFTSGYGPEQFMIKKAIKGKYKIEVNYYGDRQINISGPTTVTAEIYTRYATGKQQRKVIVLPLAAGSGGGNFVGEFNF
;
A
#
# COMPACT_ATOMS: atom_id res chain seq x y z
N MET A 1 52.89 28.53 -37.27
CA MET A 1 51.64 28.31 -38.04
C MET A 1 51.40 26.81 -38.08
N SER A 2 50.77 26.20 -37.08
CA SER A 2 49.31 26.07 -36.85
C SER A 2 48.51 25.64 -38.08
N THR A 3 48.11 24.37 -38.11
CA THR A 3 46.71 23.97 -38.35
C THR A 3 46.43 22.67 -37.56
N SER A 4 45.47 22.78 -36.65
CA SER A 4 45.10 21.80 -35.63
C SER A 4 43.98 20.88 -36.11
N LYS A 5 44.10 19.58 -35.83
CA LYS A 5 43.00 18.60 -35.86
C LYS A 5 42.49 18.41 -34.44
N THR A 6 41.25 18.80 -34.20
CA THR A 6 40.53 18.60 -32.93
C THR A 6 40.01 17.16 -32.85
N LEU A 7 40.65 16.35 -32.01
CA LEU A 7 40.14 15.06 -31.53
C LEU A 7 39.36 15.33 -30.24
N LEU A 8 38.05 15.14 -30.25
CA LEU A 8 37.18 15.33 -29.10
C LEU A 8 37.09 14.00 -28.33
N LEU A 9 37.93 13.84 -27.31
CA LEU A 9 37.81 12.77 -26.31
C LEU A 9 36.71 13.16 -25.32
N LEU A 10 35.57 12.46 -25.39
CA LEU A 10 34.58 12.44 -24.30
C LEU A 10 35.06 11.42 -23.25
N PRO A 11 35.21 11.77 -21.96
CA PRO A 11 35.46 10.78 -20.93
C PRO A 11 34.13 10.08 -20.61
N LEU A 12 34.05 8.79 -20.94
CA LEU A 12 32.98 7.90 -20.51
C LEU A 12 33.18 7.62 -19.01
N LEU A 13 32.53 8.42 -18.15
CA LEU A 13 32.54 8.20 -16.70
C LEU A 13 31.60 7.03 -16.37
N LEU A 14 32.15 5.82 -16.41
CA LEU A 14 31.55 4.62 -15.83
C LEU A 14 31.64 4.73 -14.30
N ILE A 15 30.64 5.33 -13.67
CA ILE A 15 30.47 5.23 -12.21
C ILE A 15 29.88 3.85 -11.94
N ALA A 16 30.72 2.92 -11.47
CA ALA A 16 30.25 1.68 -10.87
C ALA A 16 29.62 2.01 -9.52
N PHE A 17 28.29 2.13 -9.47
CA PHE A 17 27.56 2.14 -8.20
C PHE A 17 27.62 0.73 -7.60
N PHE A 18 28.44 0.53 -6.58
CA PHE A 18 28.25 -0.58 -5.65
C PHE A 18 27.04 -0.26 -4.77
N ALA A 19 26.18 -1.25 -4.51
CA ALA A 19 25.07 -1.12 -3.57
C ALA A 19 25.57 -1.14 -2.11
N ASP A 20 26.30 -0.11 -1.73
CA ASP A 20 26.54 0.25 -0.33
C ASP A 20 25.31 1.03 0.21
N ALA A 21 25.17 1.16 1.53
CA ALA A 21 24.14 2.03 2.11
C ALA A 21 24.19 3.41 1.45
N GLN A 22 23.03 4.00 1.09
CA GLN A 22 23.01 5.38 0.58
C GLN A 22 22.64 6.35 1.70
N MET A 23 23.09 7.59 1.55
CA MET A 23 22.84 8.61 2.56
C MET A 23 21.34 8.85 2.78
N PRO A 24 20.92 9.16 4.02
CA PRO A 24 19.57 9.65 4.28
C PRO A 24 19.26 10.89 3.42
N VAL A 25 18.18 10.84 2.65
CA VAL A 25 17.72 11.94 1.81
C VAL A 25 16.51 12.60 2.48
N LEU A 26 16.62 13.88 2.80
CA LEU A 26 15.52 14.69 3.31
C LEU A 26 14.78 15.36 2.14
N LYS A 27 13.49 15.09 2.02
CA LYS A 27 12.57 15.78 1.12
C LYS A 27 11.67 16.69 1.94
N VAL A 28 11.77 18.00 1.71
CA VAL A 28 10.87 18.98 2.33
C VAL A 28 9.53 18.95 1.61
N GLN A 29 8.46 18.66 2.35
CA GLN A 29 7.09 18.72 1.86
C GLN A 29 6.49 20.12 2.11
N GLN A 30 5.40 20.43 1.40
CA GLN A 30 4.67 21.71 1.53
C GLN A 30 5.50 22.97 1.19
N ALA A 31 6.60 22.82 0.45
CA ALA A 31 7.38 23.91 -0.10
C ALA A 31 6.81 24.37 -1.46
N GLU A 32 6.31 25.60 -1.49
CA GLU A 32 5.75 26.26 -2.68
C GLU A 32 6.84 26.84 -3.59
N THR A 33 8.02 27.16 -3.03
CA THR A 33 9.16 27.72 -3.77
C THR A 33 10.42 26.86 -3.63
N ALA A 34 11.38 27.02 -4.55
CA ALA A 34 12.68 26.35 -4.47
C ALA A 34 13.46 26.78 -3.20
N GLU A 35 13.36 28.05 -2.81
CA GLU A 35 13.99 28.60 -1.60
C GLU A 35 13.48 27.95 -0.31
N GLN A 36 12.19 27.58 -0.26
CA GLN A 36 11.62 26.87 0.88
C GLN A 36 12.11 25.41 0.96
N LYS A 37 12.42 24.77 -0.18
CA LYS A 37 13.00 23.42 -0.21
C LYS A 37 14.41 23.40 0.38
N ASP A 38 15.18 24.47 0.18
CA ASP A 38 16.56 24.61 0.67
C ASP A 38 16.64 25.20 2.10
N ALA A 39 15.50 25.54 2.71
CA ALA A 39 15.43 26.17 4.03
C ALA A 39 15.69 25.19 5.19
N VAL A 40 15.57 23.89 4.98
CA VAL A 40 15.82 22.87 6.00
C VAL A 40 17.21 22.26 5.79
N LYS A 41 18.09 22.41 6.78
CA LYS A 41 19.48 21.93 6.70
C LYS A 41 19.86 21.04 7.88
N LEU A 42 20.71 20.05 7.63
CA LEU A 42 21.31 19.23 8.68
C LEU A 42 22.41 20.03 9.40
N LYS A 43 22.13 20.43 10.65
CA LYS A 43 23.03 21.27 11.46
C LYS A 43 24.00 20.45 12.29
N LYS A 44 23.54 19.35 12.87
CA LYS A 44 24.37 18.47 13.72
C LYS A 44 24.20 17.02 13.32
N LEU A 45 25.31 16.29 13.29
CA LEU A 45 25.34 14.85 13.04
C LEU A 45 26.33 14.19 14.02
N ASN A 46 25.81 13.32 14.87
CA ASN A 46 26.61 12.46 15.75
C ASN A 46 26.35 11.00 15.38
N ILE A 47 27.41 10.25 15.11
CA ILE A 47 27.35 8.85 14.69
C ILE A 47 28.18 8.01 15.67
N ASP A 48 27.55 7.02 16.28
CA ASP A 48 28.21 5.99 17.08
C ASP A 48 28.06 4.63 16.39
N VAL A 49 29.19 4.02 16.05
CA VAL A 49 29.27 2.71 15.40
C VAL A 49 29.89 1.71 16.37
N GLN A 50 29.22 0.59 16.61
CA GLN A 50 29.68 -0.47 17.49
C GLN A 50 29.68 -1.80 16.74
N ILE A 51 30.83 -2.45 16.60
CA ILE A 51 30.98 -3.70 15.86
C ILE A 51 31.40 -4.80 16.83
N THR A 52 30.64 -5.90 16.90
CA THR A 52 31.02 -7.09 17.69
C THR A 52 30.78 -8.35 16.86
N GLY A 53 31.81 -9.17 16.68
CA GLY A 53 31.72 -10.37 15.83
C GLY A 53 31.48 -10.00 14.36
N ASN A 54 30.28 -10.28 13.85
CA ASN A 54 29.81 -9.91 12.52
C ASN A 54 28.63 -8.93 12.53
N ILE A 55 28.25 -8.38 13.69
CA ILE A 55 27.13 -7.43 13.82
C ILE A 55 27.69 -6.03 14.02
N ALA A 56 27.22 -5.08 13.21
CA ALA A 56 27.47 -3.66 13.38
C ALA A 56 26.19 -2.94 13.79
N THR A 57 26.23 -2.18 14.89
CA THR A 57 25.16 -1.30 15.35
C THR A 57 25.56 0.13 15.11
N THR A 58 24.77 0.88 14.34
CA THR A 58 25.03 2.28 14.02
C THR A 58 23.90 3.14 14.51
N VAL A 59 24.21 4.14 15.34
CA VAL A 59 23.26 5.12 15.87
C VAL A 59 23.61 6.50 15.34
N MET A 60 22.67 7.12 14.63
CA MET A 60 22.79 8.46 14.07
C MET A 60 21.85 9.41 14.81
N THR A 61 22.41 10.46 15.42
CA THR A 61 21.66 11.58 15.99
C THR A 61 21.77 12.78 15.06
N MET A 62 20.64 13.21 14.50
CA MET A 62 20.57 14.24 13.47
C MET A 62 19.73 15.42 13.97
N THR A 63 20.28 16.63 13.90
CA THR A 63 19.53 17.87 14.19
C THR A 63 19.32 18.66 12.90
N PHE A 64 18.06 18.84 12.51
CA PHE A 64 17.65 19.65 11.37
C PHE A 64 17.19 21.03 11.82
N HIS A 65 17.59 22.08 11.10
CA HIS A 65 17.17 23.45 11.35
C HIS A 65 16.37 23.98 10.16
N ASN A 66 15.20 24.56 10.42
CA ASN A 66 14.36 25.22 9.43
C ASN A 66 14.55 26.74 9.52
N SER A 67 15.19 27.36 8.53
CA SER A 67 15.42 28.81 8.48
C SER A 67 14.27 29.60 7.87
N SER A 68 13.17 28.94 7.48
CA SER A 68 11.98 29.63 6.99
C SER A 68 11.11 30.14 8.14
N ASN A 69 10.23 31.10 7.84
CA ASN A 69 9.23 31.61 8.75
C ASN A 69 7.93 30.77 8.77
N ARG A 70 7.92 29.60 8.13
CA ARG A 70 6.79 28.68 8.10
C ARG A 70 7.15 27.37 8.79
N ILE A 71 6.14 26.72 9.35
CA ILE A 71 6.25 25.33 9.77
C ILE A 71 6.33 24.48 8.51
N LEU A 72 7.28 23.58 8.44
CA LEU A 72 7.49 22.67 7.32
C LEU A 72 7.38 21.21 7.78
N GLU A 73 7.28 20.31 6.83
CA GLU A 73 7.38 18.87 7.03
C GLU A 73 8.62 18.33 6.31
N GLY A 74 9.35 17.43 6.96
CA GLY A 74 10.47 16.72 6.37
C GLY A 74 10.17 15.24 6.25
N GLU A 75 10.28 14.67 5.05
CA GLU A 75 10.30 13.23 4.83
C GLU A 75 11.75 12.79 4.66
N LEU A 76 12.28 12.05 5.63
CA LEU A 76 13.64 11.51 5.57
C LEU A 76 13.56 10.04 5.15
N THR A 77 14.16 9.69 4.02
CA THR A 77 14.24 8.32 3.50
C THR A 77 15.66 7.81 3.58
N PHE A 78 15.85 6.59 4.08
CA PHE A 78 17.15 5.93 4.16
C PHE A 78 17.06 4.56 3.46
N PRO A 79 17.69 4.40 2.29
CA PRO A 79 17.82 3.11 1.64
C PRO A 79 18.89 2.29 2.36
N MET A 80 18.50 1.16 2.92
CA MET A 80 19.40 0.30 3.68
C MET A 80 19.80 -0.93 2.87
N PRO A 81 21.07 -1.37 2.92
CA PRO A 81 21.52 -2.56 2.22
C PRO A 81 20.88 -3.81 2.80
N GLU A 82 20.87 -4.88 2.02
CA GLU A 82 20.29 -6.17 2.42
C GLU A 82 20.92 -6.67 3.73
N GLY A 83 20.10 -7.10 4.70
CA GLY A 83 20.57 -7.57 6.01
C GLY A 83 20.60 -6.50 7.11
N VAL A 84 20.16 -5.27 6.82
CA VAL A 84 19.99 -4.20 7.82
C VAL A 84 18.59 -4.16 8.40
N SER A 85 18.49 -4.03 9.72
CA SER A 85 17.24 -3.84 10.46
C SER A 85 17.28 -2.57 11.31
N ILE A 86 16.22 -1.77 11.29
CA ILE A 86 16.08 -0.64 12.21
C ILE A 86 15.68 -1.17 13.59
N SER A 87 16.43 -0.72 14.61
CA SER A 87 16.30 -1.16 15.99
C SER A 87 16.02 -0.03 16.97
N ARG A 88 16.14 1.24 16.53
CA ARG A 88 15.87 2.40 17.39
C ARG A 88 15.38 3.61 16.60
N TYR A 89 14.38 4.28 17.15
CA TYR A 89 13.94 5.60 16.69
C TYR A 89 13.57 6.45 17.90
N ALA A 90 13.99 7.72 17.92
CA ALA A 90 13.58 8.66 18.94
C ALA A 90 13.45 10.07 18.36
N LEU A 91 12.55 10.86 18.94
CA LEU A 91 12.29 12.25 18.55
C LEU A 91 12.42 13.16 19.78
N ASP A 92 12.98 14.34 19.60
CA ASP A 92 13.00 15.38 20.64
C ASP A 92 11.60 15.96 20.87
N ILE A 93 11.09 15.78 22.09
CA ILE A 93 9.83 16.32 22.58
C ILE A 93 10.11 17.09 23.88
N ASN A 94 9.82 18.40 23.86
CA ASN A 94 10.01 19.29 25.00
C ASN A 94 11.44 19.27 25.57
N GLY A 95 12.46 19.15 24.70
CA GLY A 95 13.88 19.17 25.05
C GLY A 95 14.41 17.84 25.58
N LYS A 96 13.63 16.76 25.49
CA LYS A 96 14.02 15.40 25.87
C LYS A 96 13.80 14.44 24.70
N MET A 97 14.76 13.54 24.48
CA MET A 97 14.59 12.46 23.50
C MET A 97 13.56 11.46 24.02
N ARG A 98 12.48 11.27 23.26
CA ARG A 98 11.49 10.25 23.54
C ARG A 98 11.65 9.07 22.58
N GLU A 99 11.85 7.89 23.16
CA GLU A 99 11.93 6.64 22.41
C GLU A 99 10.59 6.30 21.76
N ALA A 100 10.65 5.84 20.52
CA ALA A 100 9.51 5.34 19.80
C ALA A 100 9.09 3.97 20.33
N VAL A 101 7.81 3.68 20.20
CA VAL A 101 7.25 2.37 20.55
C VAL A 101 6.80 1.64 19.29
N PRO A 102 6.99 0.31 19.23
CA PRO A 102 6.56 -0.48 18.09
C PRO A 102 5.05 -0.66 18.11
N VAL A 103 4.42 -0.41 16.96
CA VAL A 103 2.98 -0.54 16.74
C VAL A 103 2.72 -1.20 15.40
N GLU A 104 1.52 -1.71 15.19
CA GLU A 104 1.11 -2.19 13.87
C GLU A 104 1.10 -1.04 12.88
N LYS A 105 1.58 -1.27 11.66
CA LYS A 105 1.79 -0.23 10.64
C LYS A 105 0.50 0.55 10.35
N SER A 106 -0.59 -0.15 10.09
CA SER A 106 -1.91 0.47 9.89
C SER A 106 -2.37 1.32 11.07
N LYS A 107 -2.12 0.86 12.30
CA LYS A 107 -2.41 1.62 13.53
C LYS A 107 -1.52 2.84 13.66
N ALA A 108 -0.24 2.73 13.30
CA ALA A 108 0.70 3.84 13.30
C ALA A 108 0.27 4.95 12.34
N THR A 109 -0.13 4.57 11.12
CA THR A 109 -0.67 5.50 10.12
C THR A 109 -1.95 6.18 10.61
N GLU A 110 -2.90 5.42 11.17
CA GLU A 110 -4.15 5.94 11.76
C GLU A 110 -3.85 7.01 12.82
N VAL A 111 -2.94 6.69 13.75
CA VAL A 111 -2.59 7.57 14.86
C VAL A 111 -1.83 8.79 14.39
N PHE A 112 -0.89 8.63 13.48
CA PHE A 112 -0.13 9.75 12.91
C PHE A 112 -1.04 10.75 12.20
N GLU A 113 -1.89 10.30 11.26
CA GLU A 113 -2.80 11.16 10.50
C GLU A 113 -3.81 11.89 11.43
N SER A 114 -4.33 11.20 12.45
CA SER A 114 -5.29 11.80 13.39
C SER A 114 -4.66 12.81 14.37
N ILE A 115 -3.38 12.64 14.73
CA ILE A 115 -2.63 13.56 15.58
C ILE A 115 -2.18 14.79 14.80
N GLU A 116 -1.71 14.61 13.56
CA GLU A 116 -1.30 15.69 12.66
C GLU A 116 -2.42 16.71 12.45
N ARG A 117 -3.67 16.24 12.28
CA ARG A 117 -4.86 17.10 12.19
C ARG A 117 -5.06 18.03 13.40
N ARG A 118 -4.58 17.62 14.58
CA ARG A 118 -4.63 18.43 15.81
C ARG A 118 -3.42 19.35 15.98
N ARG A 119 -2.51 19.38 15.00
CA ARG A 119 -1.23 20.13 15.03
C ARG A 119 -0.35 19.77 16.22
N VAL A 120 -0.37 18.50 16.61
CA VAL A 120 0.52 17.91 17.63
C VAL A 120 1.72 17.27 16.91
N ASP A 121 2.80 16.95 17.63
CA ASP A 121 4.09 16.52 17.08
C ASP A 121 4.28 14.97 17.15
N PRO A 122 3.78 14.17 16.19
CA PRO A 122 4.10 12.75 16.13
C PRO A 122 5.38 12.50 15.33
N GLY A 123 6.16 11.52 15.76
CA GLY A 123 7.20 10.90 14.94
C GLY A 123 6.74 9.55 14.42
N LEU A 124 6.90 9.25 13.14
CA LEU A 124 6.56 7.95 12.56
C LEU A 124 7.70 7.47 11.67
N LEU A 125 8.24 6.29 11.98
CA LEU A 125 9.21 5.58 11.16
C LEU A 125 8.62 4.24 10.70
N GLU A 126 8.68 3.99 9.39
CA GLU A 126 8.08 2.80 8.77
C GLU A 126 9.03 2.17 7.75
N LYS A 127 8.87 0.86 7.55
CA LYS A 127 9.46 0.16 6.41
C LYS A 127 8.53 0.32 5.21
N VAL A 128 9.09 0.81 4.11
CA VAL A 128 8.44 0.86 2.79
C VAL A 128 8.85 -0.40 2.01
N GLU A 129 8.13 -0.75 0.94
CA GLU A 129 8.48 -1.91 0.10
C GLU A 129 9.97 -1.91 -0.32
N GLY A 130 10.57 -3.11 -0.27
CA GLY A 130 12.01 -3.32 -0.34
C GLY A 130 12.72 -3.15 1.00
N ASN A 131 13.97 -2.69 0.99
CA ASN A 131 14.75 -2.39 2.20
C ASN A 131 14.96 -0.89 2.41
N ASN A 132 13.89 -0.13 2.19
CA ASN A 132 13.87 1.31 2.40
C ASN A 132 13.04 1.62 3.64
N PHE A 133 13.52 2.57 4.43
CA PHE A 133 12.77 3.07 5.57
C PHE A 133 12.56 4.56 5.42
N ARG A 134 11.43 5.01 5.95
CA ARG A 134 10.96 6.39 5.84
C ARG A 134 10.58 6.86 7.22
N THR A 135 11.00 8.07 7.58
CA THR A 135 10.45 8.79 8.71
C THR A 135 9.86 10.12 8.27
N ARG A 136 8.68 10.44 8.81
CA ARG A 136 8.04 11.75 8.66
C ARG A 136 8.30 12.57 9.91
N ILE A 137 8.89 13.74 9.71
CA ILE A 137 9.26 14.68 10.76
C ILE A 137 8.33 15.89 10.62
N TYR A 138 7.30 15.91 11.44
CA TYR A 138 6.39 17.03 11.56
C TYR A 138 6.17 17.37 13.05
N PRO A 139 6.15 18.66 13.42
CA PRO A 139 6.51 19.83 12.63
C PRO A 139 8.03 20.09 12.67
N LEU A 140 8.57 20.60 11.56
CA LEU A 140 9.83 21.36 11.56
C LEU A 140 9.52 22.83 11.86
N PRO A 141 9.73 23.29 13.11
CA PRO A 141 9.27 24.61 13.55
C PRO A 141 9.95 25.74 12.78
N ALA A 142 9.21 26.81 12.49
CA ALA A 142 9.73 28.02 11.86
C ALA A 142 10.87 28.61 12.70
N ASN A 143 12.02 28.92 12.06
CA ASN A 143 13.24 29.38 12.73
C ASN A 143 13.69 28.50 13.91
N GLY A 144 13.37 27.20 13.86
CA GLY A 144 13.61 26.26 14.94
C GLY A 144 14.33 25.01 14.48
N SER A 145 14.52 24.05 15.40
CA SER A 145 15.21 22.79 15.13
C SER A 145 14.45 21.59 15.64
N ARG A 146 14.69 20.44 15.01
CA ARG A 146 14.26 19.12 15.48
C ARG A 146 15.43 18.15 15.49
N THR A 147 15.50 17.36 16.54
CA THR A 147 16.49 16.28 16.68
C THR A 147 15.81 14.93 16.60
N ILE A 148 16.36 14.05 15.79
CA ILE A 148 15.95 12.64 15.69
C ILE A 148 17.14 11.73 15.96
N ILE A 149 16.85 10.52 16.45
CA ILE A 149 17.79 9.41 16.54
C ILE A 149 17.28 8.29 15.66
N VAL A 150 18.15 7.73 14.82
CA VAL A 150 17.90 6.50 14.06
C VAL A 150 19.02 5.52 14.39
N GLY A 151 18.67 4.32 14.85
CA GLY A 151 19.60 3.23 15.11
C GLY A 151 19.26 2.02 14.27
N TYR A 152 20.28 1.42 13.65
CA TYR A 152 20.14 0.21 12.85
C TYR A 152 21.26 -0.79 13.15
N GLU A 153 20.96 -2.05 12.87
CA GLU A 153 21.86 -3.19 13.02
C GLU A 153 22.07 -3.83 11.64
N GLU A 154 23.33 -4.12 11.31
CA GLU A 154 23.76 -4.73 10.07
C GLU A 154 24.49 -6.04 10.37
N GLU A 155 24.09 -7.11 9.69
CA GLU A 155 24.86 -8.35 9.63
C GLU A 155 25.89 -8.28 8.50
N LEU A 156 27.16 -8.12 8.87
CA LEU A 156 28.27 -7.95 7.93
C LEU A 156 28.50 -9.23 7.10
N SER A 157 28.76 -9.05 5.81
CA SER A 157 29.01 -10.14 4.85
C SER A 157 30.47 -10.21 4.43
N PHE A 158 30.93 -11.40 4.03
CA PHE A 158 32.28 -11.58 3.49
C PHE A 158 32.42 -11.03 2.07
N ASN A 159 33.59 -10.43 1.80
CA ASN A 159 34.05 -10.18 0.44
C ASN A 159 34.80 -11.41 -0.14
N ASN A 160 35.20 -11.32 -1.42
CA ASN A 160 35.96 -12.36 -2.13
C ASN A 160 37.32 -12.73 -1.48
N ALA A 161 37.76 -12.04 -0.42
CA ALA A 161 39.01 -12.25 0.30
C ALA A 161 38.82 -12.77 1.75
N ASN A 162 37.63 -13.24 2.13
CA ASN A 162 37.30 -13.70 3.50
C ASN A 162 37.46 -12.62 4.58
N VAL A 163 37.11 -11.37 4.26
CA VAL A 163 37.13 -10.23 5.19
C VAL A 163 35.72 -9.67 5.31
N LEU A 164 35.23 -9.48 6.55
CA LEU A 164 33.92 -8.82 6.75
C LEU A 164 34.11 -7.32 6.51
N LYS A 165 33.24 -6.72 5.69
CA LYS A 165 33.29 -5.30 5.35
C LYS A 165 32.12 -4.58 6.01
N TYR A 166 32.41 -3.54 6.79
CA TYR A 166 31.44 -2.52 7.20
C TYR A 166 31.67 -1.26 6.36
N HIS A 167 30.59 -0.65 5.87
CA HIS A 167 30.66 0.59 5.12
C HIS A 167 29.60 1.59 5.59
N LEU A 168 30.04 2.80 5.94
CA LEU A 168 29.19 3.92 6.30
C LEU A 168 29.32 5.04 5.26
N PRO A 169 28.27 5.34 4.48
CA PRO A 169 28.28 6.45 3.53
C PRO A 169 28.31 7.79 4.28
N LEU A 170 29.23 8.67 3.89
CA LEU A 170 29.38 9.98 4.52
C LEU A 170 29.57 11.10 3.50
N ASP A 171 29.39 10.89 2.20
CA ASP A 171 29.69 11.90 1.16
C ASP A 171 28.61 13.01 1.04
N TYR A 172 28.41 13.79 2.10
CA TYR A 172 27.40 14.84 2.17
C TYR A 172 27.72 15.99 1.20
N ASN A 173 26.71 16.46 0.47
CA ASN A 173 26.85 17.57 -0.49
C ASN A 173 26.90 18.96 0.16
N GLN A 174 26.71 19.06 1.48
CA GLN A 174 26.73 20.30 2.25
C GLN A 174 27.58 20.11 3.51
N ALA A 175 28.24 21.19 3.95
CA ALA A 175 28.97 21.20 5.21
C ALA A 175 28.02 21.11 6.41
N ILE A 176 28.39 20.28 7.38
CA ILE A 176 27.66 20.07 8.64
C ILE A 176 28.34 20.90 9.73
N GLU A 177 27.58 21.74 10.43
CA GLU A 177 28.13 22.68 11.42
C GLU A 177 28.82 21.94 12.58
N ASN A 178 28.22 20.85 13.08
CA ASN A 178 28.82 20.00 14.11
C ASN A 178 28.77 18.54 13.68
N PHE A 179 29.93 17.95 13.44
CA PHE A 179 30.09 16.56 13.00
C PHE A 179 30.90 15.77 14.04
N SER A 180 30.37 14.63 14.48
CA SER A 180 31.04 13.68 15.37
C SER A 180 30.83 12.26 14.84
N LEU A 181 31.92 11.49 14.80
CA LEU A 181 31.90 10.08 14.41
C LEU A 181 32.80 9.30 15.37
N LYS A 182 32.21 8.32 16.05
CA LYS A 182 32.90 7.37 16.92
C LYS A 182 32.67 5.96 16.40
N THR A 183 33.72 5.14 16.41
CA THR A 183 33.62 3.72 16.11
C THR A 183 34.34 2.91 17.18
N THR A 184 33.67 1.84 17.63
CA THR A 184 34.22 0.86 18.57
C THR A 184 34.10 -0.54 17.97
N VAL A 185 35.22 -1.22 17.78
CA VAL A 185 35.26 -2.64 17.36
C VAL A 185 35.65 -3.48 18.58
N PHE A 186 34.71 -4.28 19.07
CA PHE A 186 34.88 -5.14 20.24
C PHE A 186 35.43 -6.51 19.85
N GLU A 187 36.28 -7.07 20.72
CA GLU A 187 36.78 -8.45 20.66
C GLU A 187 37.44 -8.87 19.34
N SER A 188 38.09 -7.93 18.65
CA SER A 188 38.77 -8.23 17.40
C SER A 188 40.19 -8.72 17.66
N ILE A 189 40.43 -10.02 17.42
CA ILE A 189 41.77 -10.63 17.59
C ILE A 189 42.75 -10.08 16.54
N ILE A 190 42.29 -9.86 15.31
CA ILE A 190 43.08 -9.25 14.23
C ILE A 190 42.75 -7.76 14.19
N LYS A 191 43.76 -6.92 13.95
CA LYS A 191 43.59 -5.47 13.81
C LYS A 191 42.63 -5.18 12.63
N PRO A 192 41.55 -4.41 12.84
CA PRO A 192 40.71 -3.94 11.74
C PRO A 192 41.49 -3.01 10.81
N GLU A 193 41.22 -3.10 9.51
CA GLU A 193 41.87 -2.31 8.48
C GLU A 193 40.91 -1.24 7.94
N LEU A 194 41.39 -0.01 7.81
CA LEU A 194 40.60 1.07 7.20
C LEU A 194 40.76 1.00 5.68
N GLY A 195 39.68 0.66 4.98
CA GLY A 195 39.64 0.64 3.51
C GLY A 195 39.38 2.02 2.90
N GLU A 196 38.58 2.85 3.58
CA GLU A 196 38.18 4.18 3.15
C GLU A 196 37.99 5.06 4.38
N GLN A 197 38.29 6.35 4.27
CA GLN A 197 38.21 7.29 5.38
C GLN A 197 37.59 8.62 4.95
N PRO A 198 36.84 9.31 5.83
CA PRO A 198 36.12 10.54 5.50
C PRO A 198 37.01 11.66 4.91
N ASP A 199 38.18 11.89 5.51
CA ASP A 199 39.19 12.88 5.10
C ASP A 199 40.64 12.41 5.31
N GLY A 200 40.85 11.14 5.67
CA GLY A 200 42.17 10.58 6.01
C GLY A 200 42.65 10.84 7.45
N SER A 201 41.88 11.55 8.28
CA SER A 201 42.24 11.83 9.68
C SER A 201 41.69 10.82 10.70
N PHE A 202 40.96 9.80 10.24
CA PHE A 202 40.31 8.80 11.10
C PHE A 202 41.28 7.66 11.40
N ASP A 203 41.53 7.38 12.69
CA ASP A 203 42.45 6.30 13.10
C ASP A 203 41.84 5.46 14.23
N LEU A 204 42.14 4.16 14.23
CA LEU A 204 41.68 3.19 15.22
C LEU A 204 42.78 2.91 16.25
N LYS A 205 42.58 3.40 17.47
CA LYS A 205 43.49 3.18 18.61
C LYS A 205 43.12 1.90 19.35
N VAL A 206 44.13 1.12 19.74
CA VAL A 206 43.94 -0.17 20.43
C VAL A 206 43.85 0.01 21.95
N ASN A 207 42.94 -0.72 22.58
CA ASN A 207 42.83 -0.88 24.03
C ASN A 207 42.42 -2.35 24.34
N GLY A 208 43.41 -3.22 24.58
CA GLY A 208 43.19 -4.66 24.70
C GLY A 208 42.71 -5.26 23.37
N ASN A 209 41.59 -6.00 23.39
CA ASN A 209 40.94 -6.55 22.20
C ASN A 209 39.89 -5.59 21.59
N THR A 210 39.86 -4.33 22.02
CA THR A 210 38.92 -3.31 21.55
C THR A 210 39.66 -2.23 20.78
N TYR A 211 39.12 -1.80 19.64
CA TYR A 211 39.65 -0.71 18.82
C TYR A 211 38.66 0.46 18.82
N VAL A 212 39.14 1.68 19.10
CA VAL A 212 38.31 2.89 19.16
C VAL A 212 38.87 3.96 18.24
N GLY A 213 38.03 4.50 17.36
CA GLY A 213 38.34 5.66 16.53
C GLY A 213 37.31 6.76 16.74
N GLU A 214 37.75 8.02 16.73
CA GLU A 214 36.89 9.18 16.94
C GLU A 214 37.37 10.39 16.15
N ILE A 215 36.44 11.09 15.51
CA ILE A 215 36.67 12.41 14.91
C ILE A 215 35.56 13.38 15.29
N ASN A 216 35.95 14.62 15.61
CA ASN A 216 35.03 15.72 15.91
C ASN A 216 35.46 16.93 15.06
N LYS A 217 34.54 17.49 14.29
CA LYS A 217 34.82 18.58 13.35
C LYS A 217 33.69 19.62 13.36
N THR A 218 34.01 20.85 13.00
CA THR A 218 33.05 21.95 12.83
C THR A 218 33.04 22.45 11.40
N ASN A 219 31.86 22.80 10.87
CA ASN A 219 31.64 23.22 9.48
C ASN A 219 32.29 22.27 8.46
N TYR A 220 32.12 20.97 8.68
CA TYR A 220 32.86 19.92 7.98
C TYR A 220 32.01 19.27 6.89
N GLN A 221 32.60 19.15 5.71
CA GLN A 221 32.04 18.38 4.61
C GLN A 221 32.91 17.12 4.39
N PRO A 222 32.47 15.95 4.90
CA PRO A 222 33.11 14.67 4.57
C PRO A 222 33.10 14.43 3.05
N LYS A 223 34.24 13.93 2.51
CA LYS A 223 34.43 13.72 1.07
C LYS A 223 34.26 12.27 0.62
N ASN A 224 34.37 11.34 1.54
CA ASN A 224 34.35 9.89 1.31
C ASN A 224 33.58 9.22 2.46
N GLY A 225 33.24 7.96 2.30
CA GLY A 225 32.68 7.12 3.37
C GLY A 225 33.71 6.67 4.40
N LEU A 226 33.27 5.82 5.32
CA LEU A 226 34.14 5.06 6.22
C LEU A 226 33.97 3.57 5.91
N THR A 227 35.04 2.91 5.47
CA THR A 227 35.06 1.46 5.24
C THR A 227 35.99 0.80 6.25
N ILE A 228 35.48 -0.16 7.01
CA ILE A 228 36.24 -0.96 7.99
C ILE A 228 36.20 -2.43 7.55
N ASN A 229 37.39 -2.97 7.34
CA ASN A 229 37.63 -4.36 7.00
C ASN A 229 38.02 -5.12 8.27
N LEU A 230 37.35 -6.23 8.54
CA LEU A 230 37.53 -7.07 9.73
C LEU A 230 38.01 -8.46 9.30
N PRO A 231 39.33 -8.69 9.25
CA PRO A 231 39.87 -10.00 8.91
C PRO A 231 39.49 -11.03 9.96
N LYS A 232 39.06 -12.22 9.51
CA LYS A 232 38.64 -13.33 10.39
C LYS A 232 39.57 -14.53 10.26
N ARG A 233 39.75 -15.28 11.35
CA ARG A 233 40.49 -16.55 11.33
C ARG A 233 39.55 -17.69 10.96
N ASN A 234 39.94 -18.49 9.97
CA ASN A 234 39.21 -19.71 9.63
C ASN A 234 39.24 -20.71 10.81
N ASN A 235 38.14 -21.44 11.01
CA ASN A 235 37.96 -22.54 11.99
C ASN A 235 37.74 -22.19 13.48
N LEU A 236 37.69 -20.92 13.89
CA LEU A 236 37.33 -20.55 15.27
C LEU A 236 35.90 -19.98 15.30
N PRO A 237 34.95 -20.64 16.00
CA PRO A 237 33.64 -20.05 16.26
C PRO A 237 33.76 -18.81 17.13
N GLU A 238 33.03 -17.75 16.79
CA GLU A 238 32.82 -16.59 17.68
C GLU A 238 31.46 -16.76 18.34
N VAL A 239 31.41 -16.66 19.67
CA VAL A 239 30.20 -16.95 20.47
C VAL A 239 29.88 -15.77 21.38
N GLN A 240 28.62 -15.35 21.36
CA GLN A 240 28.08 -14.32 22.25
C GLN A 240 26.83 -14.85 22.94
N MET A 241 26.66 -14.55 24.23
CA MET A 241 25.52 -14.98 25.03
C MET A 241 24.91 -13.82 25.82
N GLN A 242 23.58 -13.83 25.92
CA GLN A 242 22.81 -12.87 26.72
C GLN A 242 21.80 -13.60 27.59
N LYS A 243 21.74 -13.24 28.88
CA LYS A 243 20.80 -13.85 29.83
C LYS A 243 19.34 -13.52 29.46
N ALA A 244 18.46 -14.52 29.51
CA ALA A 244 17.02 -14.37 29.34
C ALA A 244 16.27 -14.60 30.66
N SER A 245 14.94 -14.39 30.66
CA SER A 245 14.08 -14.70 31.81
C SER A 245 14.09 -16.20 32.17
N SER A 246 14.24 -17.06 31.17
CA SER A 246 14.57 -18.48 31.33
C SER A 246 15.66 -18.84 30.30
N GLY A 247 16.79 -19.38 30.73
CA GLY A 247 17.91 -19.73 29.84
C GLY A 247 18.69 -18.53 29.30
N TYR A 248 19.27 -18.69 28.11
CA TYR A 248 20.15 -17.71 27.46
C TYR A 248 19.87 -17.62 25.97
N TYR A 249 19.95 -16.42 25.41
CA TYR A 249 20.13 -16.21 23.97
C TYR A 249 21.60 -16.40 23.62
N PHE A 250 21.87 -16.94 22.44
CA PHE A 250 23.22 -17.03 21.90
C PHE A 250 23.27 -16.61 20.43
N LEU A 251 24.42 -16.10 20.01
CA LEU A 251 24.81 -15.89 18.61
C LEU A 251 26.15 -16.59 18.38
N VAL A 252 26.21 -17.40 17.34
CA VAL A 252 27.40 -18.16 16.94
C VAL A 252 27.74 -17.78 15.51
N ASN A 253 28.98 -17.40 15.28
CA ASN A 253 29.54 -17.18 13.95
C ASN A 253 30.60 -18.22 13.66
N VAL A 254 30.53 -18.84 12.48
CA VAL A 254 31.52 -19.79 12.01
C VAL A 254 31.92 -19.49 10.58
N PHE A 255 33.16 -19.85 10.26
CA PHE A 255 33.79 -19.56 8.97
C PHE A 255 34.26 -20.86 8.32
N PRO A 256 33.33 -21.70 7.83
CA PRO A 256 33.69 -22.99 7.24
C PRO A 256 34.46 -22.78 5.94
N LYS A 257 35.43 -23.66 5.65
CA LYS A 257 36.17 -23.61 4.39
C LYS A 257 35.22 -23.76 3.22
N THR A 258 35.24 -22.80 2.31
CA THR A 258 34.43 -22.83 1.08
C THR A 258 34.83 -24.03 0.23
N GLN A 259 33.91 -24.99 0.11
CA GLN A 259 33.99 -26.07 -0.87
C GLN A 259 32.88 -25.85 -1.88
N SER A 260 33.21 -25.95 -3.16
CA SER A 260 32.29 -25.68 -4.25
C SER A 260 32.38 -26.79 -5.28
N MET A 261 31.23 -27.30 -5.71
CA MET A 261 31.13 -28.28 -6.78
C MET A 261 30.51 -27.63 -8.01
N GLU A 262 31.00 -27.93 -9.20
CA GLU A 262 30.40 -27.38 -10.42
C GLU A 262 28.97 -27.90 -10.61
N ARG A 263 28.07 -26.98 -10.96
CA ARG A 263 26.67 -27.28 -11.15
C ARG A 263 26.40 -27.83 -12.55
N LYS A 264 25.55 -28.86 -12.64
CA LYS A 264 25.01 -29.35 -13.92
C LYS A 264 23.68 -28.67 -14.24
N TRP A 265 23.67 -27.76 -15.21
CA TRP A 265 22.46 -27.12 -15.73
C TRP A 265 21.58 -28.08 -16.52
N ALA A 266 20.26 -27.92 -16.41
CA ALA A 266 19.30 -28.64 -17.24
C ALA A 266 19.42 -28.30 -18.74
N ASN A 267 18.93 -29.18 -19.60
CA ASN A 267 18.90 -28.93 -21.05
C ASN A 267 17.67 -28.13 -21.48
N ASN A 268 16.61 -28.10 -20.66
CA ASN A 268 15.38 -27.36 -20.93
C ASN A 268 15.17 -26.33 -19.81
N ILE A 269 15.42 -25.05 -20.13
CA ILE A 269 15.36 -23.93 -19.19
C ILE A 269 14.15 -23.05 -19.50
N GLY A 270 13.37 -22.72 -18.47
CA GLY A 270 12.31 -21.73 -18.56
C GLY A 270 12.85 -20.36 -18.18
N LEU A 271 12.98 -19.47 -19.15
CA LEU A 271 13.35 -18.08 -18.93
C LEU A 271 12.08 -17.25 -18.70
N ILE A 272 11.86 -16.80 -17.47
CA ILE A 272 10.75 -15.94 -17.11
C ILE A 272 11.27 -14.51 -16.99
N TRP A 273 10.76 -13.64 -17.85
CA TRP A 273 11.20 -12.26 -17.95
C TRP A 273 10.09 -11.31 -17.56
N ASP A 274 10.34 -10.47 -16.56
CA ASP A 274 9.41 -9.45 -16.12
C ASP A 274 9.37 -8.27 -17.09
N VAL A 275 8.21 -8.05 -17.71
CA VAL A 275 7.95 -6.96 -18.65
C VAL A 275 6.95 -5.96 -18.07
N SER A 276 6.86 -5.85 -16.76
CA SER A 276 6.14 -4.76 -16.08
C SER A 276 6.78 -3.39 -16.31
N LEU A 277 6.08 -2.32 -15.91
CA LEU A 277 6.61 -0.95 -15.97
C LEU A 277 7.84 -0.78 -15.08
N SER A 278 7.84 -1.36 -13.87
CA SER A 278 8.99 -1.31 -12.96
C SER A 278 10.27 -1.91 -13.59
N GLY A 279 10.11 -2.84 -14.53
CA GLY A 279 11.19 -3.43 -15.31
C GLY A 279 12.03 -2.42 -16.10
N LEU A 280 11.53 -1.21 -16.39
CA LEU A 280 12.31 -0.13 -17.02
C LEU A 280 13.48 0.35 -16.17
N GLN A 281 13.47 0.12 -14.86
CA GLN A 281 14.55 0.51 -13.94
C GLN A 281 15.62 -0.60 -13.80
N ARG A 282 15.43 -1.76 -14.44
CA ARG A 282 16.37 -2.88 -14.38
C ARG A 282 17.54 -2.66 -15.32
N ASN A 283 18.72 -3.15 -14.91
CA ASN A 283 19.91 -3.16 -15.76
C ASN A 283 19.89 -4.43 -16.63
N THR A 284 19.12 -4.37 -17.71
CA THR A 284 18.93 -5.51 -18.63
C THR A 284 20.21 -5.90 -19.35
N ASP A 285 21.17 -5.00 -19.51
CA ASP A 285 22.49 -5.30 -20.08
C ASP A 285 23.29 -6.26 -19.18
N LYS A 286 23.35 -5.99 -17.87
CA LYS A 286 23.96 -6.92 -16.89
C LYS A 286 23.25 -8.28 -16.87
N GLU A 287 21.92 -8.28 -16.96
CA GLU A 287 21.13 -9.52 -16.99
C GLU A 287 21.42 -10.34 -18.24
N MET A 288 21.51 -9.69 -19.40
CA MET A 288 21.89 -10.33 -20.67
C MET A 288 23.35 -10.80 -20.68
N GLU A 289 24.26 -10.09 -20.02
CA GLU A 289 25.66 -10.51 -19.85
C GLU A 289 25.75 -11.79 -19.01
N LEU A 290 25.01 -11.86 -17.89
CA LEU A 290 24.93 -13.08 -17.09
C LEU A 290 24.36 -14.26 -17.89
N LEU A 291 23.31 -14.01 -18.67
CA LEU A 291 22.70 -15.03 -19.52
C LEU A 291 23.65 -15.51 -20.62
N ASP A 292 24.45 -14.62 -21.21
CA ASP A 292 25.49 -14.96 -22.18
C ASP A 292 26.53 -15.93 -21.58
N LEU A 293 27.00 -15.68 -20.36
CA LEU A 293 27.93 -16.57 -19.66
C LEU A 293 27.32 -17.96 -19.42
N ILE A 294 26.08 -18.04 -18.94
CA ILE A 294 25.36 -19.31 -18.71
C ILE A 294 25.22 -20.09 -20.02
N ILE A 295 24.78 -19.43 -21.09
CA ILE A 295 24.56 -20.05 -22.39
C ILE A 295 25.88 -20.52 -23.01
N ARG A 296 26.95 -19.73 -22.92
CA ARG A 296 28.28 -20.13 -23.41
C ARG A 296 28.88 -21.28 -22.62
N GLN A 297 28.63 -21.39 -21.33
CA GLN A 297 29.08 -22.56 -20.56
C GLN A 297 28.32 -23.83 -20.99
N LYS A 298 27.00 -23.72 -21.19
CA LYS A 298 26.17 -24.88 -21.49
C LYS A 298 26.21 -25.31 -22.97
N GLN A 299 26.44 -24.37 -23.89
CA GLN A 299 26.51 -24.52 -25.34
C GLN A 299 25.20 -24.98 -26.02
N ASN A 300 24.63 -26.12 -25.59
CA ASN A 300 23.46 -26.74 -26.21
C ASN A 300 22.33 -26.88 -25.20
N LEU A 301 21.22 -26.16 -25.42
CA LEU A 301 20.05 -26.15 -24.56
C LEU A 301 18.81 -25.64 -25.31
N THR A 302 17.63 -25.85 -24.74
CA THR A 302 16.37 -25.24 -25.17
C THR A 302 15.92 -24.24 -24.10
N ILE A 303 15.58 -23.03 -24.52
CA ILE A 303 15.06 -21.97 -23.65
C ILE A 303 13.60 -21.68 -24.03
N GLN A 304 12.68 -21.86 -23.10
CA GLN A 304 11.30 -21.40 -23.23
C GLN A 304 11.16 -20.02 -22.60
N LEU A 305 10.77 -19.00 -23.39
CA LEU A 305 10.60 -17.64 -22.91
C LEU A 305 9.15 -17.40 -22.47
N GLY A 306 8.97 -17.12 -21.18
CA GLY A 306 7.72 -16.62 -20.59
C GLY A 306 7.86 -15.14 -20.23
N LEU A 307 6.84 -14.34 -20.55
CA LEU A 307 6.75 -12.94 -20.18
C LEU A 307 5.69 -12.77 -19.09
N VAL A 308 6.04 -12.06 -18.02
CA VAL A 308 5.12 -11.72 -16.93
C VAL A 308 4.94 -10.22 -16.82
N ASN A 309 3.69 -9.80 -16.64
CA ASN A 309 3.27 -8.45 -16.25
C ASN A 309 1.94 -8.63 -15.50
N ASN A 310 0.87 -7.90 -15.83
CA ASN A 310 -0.46 -8.08 -15.22
C ASN A 310 -1.09 -9.46 -15.54
N GLY A 311 -0.48 -10.23 -16.45
CA GLY A 311 -0.73 -11.65 -16.67
C GLY A 311 0.54 -12.42 -17.02
N PHE A 312 0.38 -13.57 -17.68
CA PHE A 312 1.50 -14.38 -18.17
C PHE A 312 1.29 -14.75 -19.64
N LYS A 313 2.33 -14.61 -20.45
CA LYS A 313 2.34 -14.99 -21.87
C LYS A 313 3.55 -15.87 -22.18
N ASN A 314 3.30 -17.05 -22.72
CA ASN A 314 4.37 -17.84 -23.35
C ASN A 314 4.71 -17.18 -24.69
N ALA A 315 5.94 -16.65 -24.80
CA ALA A 315 6.35 -15.84 -25.93
C ALA A 315 6.88 -16.68 -27.08
N ASP A 316 7.87 -17.53 -26.84
CA ASP A 316 8.55 -18.34 -27.86
C ASP A 316 9.44 -19.42 -27.21
N THR A 317 9.86 -20.41 -28.01
CA THR A 317 10.89 -21.41 -27.63
C THR A 317 12.10 -21.29 -28.54
N PHE A 318 13.29 -21.28 -27.96
CA PHE A 318 14.57 -21.08 -28.64
C PHE A 318 15.47 -22.30 -28.44
N VAL A 319 15.88 -22.93 -29.54
CA VAL A 319 16.88 -24.00 -29.51
C VAL A 319 18.26 -23.36 -29.69
N ILE A 320 19.11 -23.50 -28.69
CA ILE A 320 20.46 -22.96 -28.66
C ILE A 320 21.44 -24.07 -29.02
N THR A 321 22.26 -23.82 -30.04
CA THR A 321 23.32 -24.72 -30.50
C THR A 321 24.65 -24.00 -30.53
N ASN A 322 25.70 -24.63 -29.98
CA ASN A 322 27.05 -24.04 -29.91
C ASN A 322 27.07 -22.62 -29.30
N GLY A 323 26.21 -22.38 -28.30
CA GLY A 323 26.11 -21.10 -27.59
C GLY A 323 25.49 -19.96 -28.41
N ASN A 324 24.97 -20.20 -29.61
CA ASN A 324 24.35 -19.15 -30.42
C ASN A 324 22.92 -18.84 -29.94
N TRP A 325 22.76 -17.70 -29.28
CA TRP A 325 21.47 -17.21 -28.78
C TRP A 325 21.05 -15.87 -29.37
N SER A 326 21.58 -15.50 -30.53
CA SER A 326 21.27 -14.23 -31.22
C SER A 326 19.77 -13.96 -31.35
N ALA A 327 18.98 -14.94 -31.78
CA ALA A 327 17.52 -14.81 -31.91
C ALA A 327 16.83 -14.49 -30.57
N LEU A 328 17.25 -15.14 -29.47
CA LEU A 328 16.72 -14.85 -28.14
C LEU A 328 17.17 -13.46 -27.67
N LYS A 329 18.44 -13.11 -27.89
CA LYS A 329 19.00 -11.79 -27.53
C LYS A 329 18.26 -10.66 -28.22
N ASP A 330 17.99 -10.81 -29.52
CA ASP A 330 17.25 -9.83 -30.31
C ASP A 330 15.79 -9.74 -29.84
N LYS A 331 15.18 -10.87 -29.45
CA LYS A 331 13.84 -10.86 -28.86
C LYS A 331 13.81 -10.06 -27.56
N LEU A 332 14.74 -10.31 -26.63
CA LEU A 332 14.81 -9.64 -25.33
C LEU A 332 15.03 -8.12 -25.46
N LYS A 333 15.88 -7.68 -26.40
CA LYS A 333 16.16 -6.26 -26.66
C LYS A 333 14.95 -5.47 -27.17
N ASN A 334 13.99 -6.15 -27.80
CA ASN A 334 12.82 -5.53 -28.41
C ASN A 334 11.53 -5.74 -27.58
N LEU A 335 11.64 -6.18 -26.33
CA LEU A 335 10.50 -6.32 -25.45
C LEU A 335 9.92 -4.96 -25.06
N VAL A 336 8.58 -4.92 -24.99
CA VAL A 336 7.84 -3.76 -24.49
C VAL A 336 7.52 -4.01 -23.02
N TYR A 337 7.97 -3.10 -22.16
CA TYR A 337 7.71 -3.11 -20.73
C TYR A 337 6.44 -2.31 -20.45
N ASP A 338 5.36 -2.93 -19.99
CA ASP A 338 4.07 -2.28 -19.75
C ASP A 338 3.16 -3.10 -18.82
N GLY A 339 2.43 -2.38 -17.96
CA GLY A 339 1.51 -2.92 -16.98
C GLY A 339 2.16 -3.23 -15.63
N GLY A 340 1.33 -3.54 -14.63
CA GLY A 340 1.79 -4.01 -13.32
C GLY A 340 2.21 -5.48 -13.36
N THR A 341 2.34 -6.13 -12.20
CA THR A 341 2.93 -7.48 -12.10
C THR A 341 2.05 -8.49 -11.36
N ASN A 342 1.84 -9.68 -11.92
CA ASN A 342 1.01 -10.75 -11.36
C ASN A 342 1.77 -12.08 -11.29
N PHE A 343 2.48 -12.34 -10.19
CA PHE A 343 3.25 -13.58 -10.03
C PHE A 343 2.39 -14.83 -9.95
N SER A 344 1.14 -14.72 -9.50
CA SER A 344 0.22 -15.87 -9.45
C SER A 344 -0.13 -16.46 -10.82
N ALA A 345 0.15 -15.72 -11.90
CA ALA A 345 0.04 -16.22 -13.27
C ALA A 345 1.20 -17.16 -13.66
N ILE A 346 2.31 -17.17 -12.91
CA ILE A 346 3.46 -18.06 -13.11
C ILE A 346 3.19 -19.41 -12.44
N ASN A 347 2.97 -20.44 -13.25
CA ASN A 347 2.70 -21.78 -12.76
C ASN A 347 3.11 -22.88 -13.77
N ALA A 348 3.17 -24.13 -13.30
CA ALA A 348 3.59 -25.26 -14.13
C ALA A 348 2.68 -25.57 -15.34
N LYS A 349 1.49 -24.94 -15.45
CA LYS A 349 0.65 -25.03 -16.65
C LYS A 349 0.99 -23.95 -17.67
N SER A 350 1.52 -22.80 -17.24
CA SER A 350 1.83 -21.67 -18.11
C SER A 350 3.22 -21.77 -18.75
N ILE A 351 4.18 -22.42 -18.07
CA ILE A 351 5.52 -22.70 -18.61
C ILE A 351 6.05 -24.03 -18.03
N GLN A 352 6.69 -24.87 -18.87
CA GLN A 352 7.16 -26.20 -18.50
C GLN A 352 8.64 -26.39 -18.82
N ALA A 353 9.49 -26.30 -17.81
CA ALA A 353 10.91 -26.55 -17.89
C ALA A 353 11.41 -27.40 -16.72
N ASP A 354 12.64 -27.90 -16.84
CA ASP A 354 13.30 -28.67 -15.78
C ASP A 354 14.01 -27.77 -14.77
N GLU A 355 14.21 -26.50 -15.13
CA GLU A 355 14.88 -25.47 -14.35
C GLU A 355 14.42 -24.09 -14.85
N TYR A 356 14.31 -23.10 -13.96
CA TYR A 356 13.83 -21.76 -14.31
C TYR A 356 14.80 -20.65 -13.91
N LEU A 357 14.96 -19.66 -14.78
CA LEU A 357 15.59 -18.38 -14.50
C LEU A 357 14.50 -17.30 -14.47
N LEU A 358 14.32 -16.62 -13.36
CA LEU A 358 13.34 -15.57 -13.15
C LEU A 358 14.05 -14.22 -12.98
N PHE A 359 13.90 -13.33 -13.95
CA PHE A 359 14.47 -11.98 -13.96
C PHE A 359 13.38 -10.96 -13.62
N THR A 360 13.45 -10.38 -12.43
CA THR A 360 12.38 -9.53 -11.86
C THR A 360 12.89 -8.75 -10.64
N ASP A 361 12.14 -7.72 -10.23
CA ASP A 361 12.30 -7.03 -8.96
C ASP A 361 11.60 -7.75 -7.78
N GLY A 362 10.80 -8.78 -8.04
CA GLY A 362 10.11 -9.54 -6.99
C GLY A 362 8.78 -8.93 -6.52
N LEU A 363 8.35 -7.81 -7.10
CA LEU A 363 7.14 -7.10 -6.71
C LEU A 363 5.95 -7.57 -7.55
N SER A 364 4.87 -8.00 -6.89
CA SER A 364 3.61 -8.40 -7.53
C SER A 364 2.51 -7.39 -7.19
N THR A 365 2.43 -6.31 -7.96
CA THR A 365 1.53 -5.17 -7.76
C THR A 365 0.09 -5.39 -8.25
N PHE A 366 -0.12 -6.38 -9.13
CA PHE A 366 -1.39 -6.69 -9.78
C PHE A 366 -1.75 -8.18 -9.67
N GLY A 367 -1.47 -8.78 -8.51
CA GLY A 367 -1.85 -10.16 -8.20
C GLY A 367 -1.14 -10.69 -6.97
N ARG A 368 -1.46 -11.93 -6.57
CA ARG A 368 -0.82 -12.54 -5.40
C ARG A 368 0.66 -12.78 -5.66
N ASN A 369 1.46 -12.53 -4.64
CA ASN A 369 2.91 -12.67 -4.69
C ASN A 369 3.38 -14.12 -4.53
N THR A 370 2.87 -15.03 -5.38
CA THR A 370 3.10 -16.47 -5.27
C THR A 370 3.42 -17.08 -6.62
N VAL A 371 4.50 -17.84 -6.71
CA VAL A 371 4.87 -18.63 -7.90
C VAL A 371 4.60 -20.11 -7.66
N ALA A 372 3.87 -20.76 -8.57
CA ALA A 372 3.46 -22.17 -8.44
C ALA A 372 4.25 -23.09 -9.39
N LEU A 373 5.58 -23.12 -9.21
CA LEU A 373 6.52 -23.99 -9.92
C LEU A 373 7.07 -25.07 -8.97
N ASN A 374 7.42 -26.23 -9.52
CA ASN A 374 7.85 -27.42 -8.77
C ASN A 374 9.27 -27.91 -9.15
N LYS A 375 10.03 -27.08 -9.87
CA LYS A 375 11.43 -27.29 -10.22
C LYS A 375 12.25 -26.09 -9.74
N PRO A 376 13.60 -26.19 -9.65
CA PRO A 376 14.43 -25.08 -9.19
C PRO A 376 14.17 -23.78 -9.95
N VAL A 377 13.94 -22.70 -9.21
CA VAL A 377 13.76 -21.34 -9.74
C VAL A 377 14.88 -20.47 -9.20
N HIS A 378 15.74 -19.98 -10.07
CA HIS A 378 16.78 -19.02 -9.75
C HIS A 378 16.25 -17.61 -9.99
N CYS A 379 16.33 -16.75 -8.98
CA CYS A 379 15.85 -15.38 -9.06
C CYS A 379 17.04 -14.44 -9.28
N ILE A 380 16.97 -13.59 -10.29
CA ILE A 380 18.00 -12.61 -10.64
C ILE A 380 17.37 -11.22 -10.56
N ASN A 381 17.99 -10.35 -9.75
CA ASN A 381 17.55 -8.96 -9.57
C ASN A 381 18.65 -7.97 -9.98
N THR A 382 18.25 -6.93 -10.73
CA THR A 382 19.04 -5.70 -10.93
C THR A 382 18.26 -4.43 -10.56
N ALA A 383 17.03 -4.54 -10.07
CA ALA A 383 16.27 -3.37 -9.62
C ALA A 383 16.79 -2.88 -8.25
N LEU A 384 16.81 -1.55 -8.08
CA LEU A 384 17.13 -0.94 -6.79
C LEU A 384 15.99 -1.10 -5.78
N LYS A 385 14.75 -1.01 -6.26
CA LYS A 385 13.53 -1.30 -5.49
C LYS A 385 13.10 -2.72 -5.81
N ALA A 386 13.27 -3.64 -4.86
CA ALA A 386 12.99 -5.06 -5.06
C ALA A 386 12.49 -5.74 -3.78
N ASP A 387 11.63 -6.74 -3.90
CA ASP A 387 11.20 -7.61 -2.81
C ASP A 387 12.11 -8.84 -2.70
N TYR A 388 13.21 -8.65 -1.98
CA TYR A 388 14.18 -9.71 -1.71
C TYR A 388 13.60 -10.88 -0.93
N SER A 389 12.67 -10.64 0.00
CA SER A 389 12.05 -11.71 0.81
C SER A 389 11.31 -12.69 -0.09
N THR A 390 10.54 -12.17 -1.05
CA THR A 390 9.81 -12.96 -2.04
C THR A 390 10.76 -13.73 -2.96
N LEU A 391 11.81 -13.08 -3.47
CA LEU A 391 12.78 -13.73 -4.36
C LEU A 391 13.51 -14.87 -3.64
N LYS A 392 13.92 -14.64 -2.39
CA LYS A 392 14.49 -15.68 -1.52
C LYS A 392 13.48 -16.79 -1.24
N TYR A 393 12.24 -16.48 -0.92
CA TYR A 393 11.20 -17.48 -0.70
C TYR A 393 11.01 -18.40 -1.89
N ILE A 394 10.93 -17.84 -3.11
CA ILE A 394 10.78 -18.62 -4.34
C ILE A 394 11.97 -19.58 -4.50
N THR A 395 13.20 -19.09 -4.29
CA THR A 395 14.41 -19.91 -4.45
C THR A 395 14.50 -21.01 -3.38
N LEU A 396 14.23 -20.70 -2.12
CA LEU A 396 14.24 -21.65 -1.00
C LEU A 396 13.20 -22.75 -1.17
N LYS A 397 11.97 -22.38 -1.58
CA LYS A 397 10.87 -23.32 -1.82
C LYS A 397 11.14 -24.28 -2.96
N THR A 398 11.90 -23.86 -3.97
CA THR A 398 12.13 -24.60 -5.20
C THR A 398 13.50 -25.26 -5.29
N GLY A 399 14.43 -24.94 -4.37
CA GLY A 399 15.81 -25.39 -4.41
C GLY A 399 16.70 -24.61 -5.40
N GLY A 400 16.30 -23.40 -5.77
CA GLY A 400 17.07 -22.50 -6.62
C GLY A 400 18.04 -21.60 -5.83
N GLN A 401 18.53 -20.54 -6.49
CA GLN A 401 19.45 -19.56 -5.90
C GLN A 401 19.01 -18.13 -6.23
N PHE A 402 19.19 -17.22 -5.27
CA PHE A 402 18.96 -15.79 -5.45
C PHE A 402 20.28 -15.08 -5.77
N VAL A 403 20.25 -14.21 -6.78
CA VAL A 403 21.38 -13.38 -7.23
C VAL A 403 20.93 -11.91 -7.29
N ASN A 404 21.70 -11.05 -6.62
CA ASN A 404 21.51 -9.60 -6.67
C ASN A 404 22.68 -8.94 -7.42
N LEU A 405 22.49 -8.61 -8.69
CA LEU A 405 23.52 -8.03 -9.56
C LEU A 405 23.84 -6.54 -9.25
N ASN A 406 23.18 -5.98 -8.23
CA ASN A 406 23.54 -4.69 -7.64
C ASN A 406 24.61 -4.83 -6.54
N SER A 407 24.72 -5.98 -5.89
CA SER A 407 25.70 -6.22 -4.82
C SER A 407 26.95 -6.99 -5.28
N ILE A 408 26.85 -7.77 -6.36
CA ILE A 408 27.97 -8.57 -6.89
C ILE A 408 28.20 -8.35 -8.39
N THR A 409 29.41 -8.68 -8.86
CA THR A 409 29.76 -8.61 -10.29
C THR A 409 29.04 -9.71 -11.09
N VAL A 410 28.87 -9.49 -12.40
CA VAL A 410 28.26 -10.50 -13.30
C VAL A 410 29.05 -11.81 -13.29
N ASN A 411 30.38 -11.75 -13.24
CA ASN A 411 31.23 -12.94 -13.15
C ASN A 411 31.07 -13.68 -11.82
N ASP A 412 30.96 -12.98 -10.70
CA ASP A 412 30.76 -13.62 -9.40
C ASP A 412 29.35 -14.19 -9.27
N ALA A 413 28.34 -13.53 -9.85
CA ALA A 413 26.99 -14.07 -9.99
C ALA A 413 26.98 -15.35 -10.86
N PHE A 414 27.70 -15.34 -11.98
CA PHE A 414 27.85 -16.52 -12.82
C PHE A 414 28.53 -17.67 -12.06
N LYS A 415 29.62 -17.40 -11.33
CA LYS A 415 30.26 -18.40 -10.46
C LYS A 415 29.27 -18.95 -9.44
N GLN A 416 28.52 -18.08 -8.76
CA GLN A 416 27.53 -18.47 -7.75
C GLN A 416 26.48 -19.42 -8.35
N LEU A 417 25.90 -19.08 -9.51
CA LEU A 417 24.89 -19.92 -10.18
C LEU A 417 25.46 -21.20 -10.78
N ASN A 418 26.72 -21.18 -11.21
CA ASN A 418 27.41 -22.34 -11.81
C ASN A 418 28.06 -23.26 -10.75
N GLN A 419 27.88 -22.95 -9.47
CA GLN A 419 28.43 -23.71 -8.36
C GLN A 419 27.35 -24.15 -7.39
N GLN A 420 27.49 -25.37 -6.86
CA GLN A 420 26.77 -25.80 -5.67
C GLN A 420 27.46 -25.18 -4.46
N ASN A 421 26.73 -24.34 -3.74
CA ASN A 421 27.21 -23.75 -2.50
C ASN A 421 27.09 -24.77 -1.37
N LEU A 422 28.07 -24.75 -0.47
CA LEU A 422 27.99 -25.47 0.79
C LEU A 422 26.73 -25.00 1.53
N GLN A 423 25.96 -25.92 2.10
CA GLN A 423 24.73 -25.60 2.83
C GLN A 423 24.90 -25.95 4.30
N PHE A 424 24.31 -25.15 5.19
CA PHE A 424 24.01 -25.57 6.55
C PHE A 424 22.91 -26.64 6.48
N LEU A 425 23.15 -27.80 7.07
CA LEU A 425 22.24 -28.95 7.03
C LEU A 425 21.46 -29.14 8.32
N GLY A 426 21.98 -28.64 9.45
CA GLY A 426 21.35 -28.76 10.75
C GLY A 426 22.35 -28.88 11.90
N ILE A 427 21.82 -29.22 13.08
CA ILE A 427 22.57 -29.33 14.33
C ILE A 427 22.51 -30.77 14.84
N LYS A 428 23.66 -31.29 15.27
CA LYS A 428 23.80 -32.57 15.99
C LYS A 428 24.14 -32.30 17.46
N ASN A 429 23.68 -33.18 18.35
CA ASN A 429 23.90 -33.12 19.81
C ASN A 429 23.35 -31.86 20.51
N GLY A 430 22.35 -31.18 19.94
CA GLY A 430 21.79 -29.92 20.46
C GLY A 430 20.60 -30.05 21.43
N ASN A 431 20.52 -31.10 22.26
CA ASN A 431 19.30 -31.41 23.05
C ASN A 431 18.86 -30.30 24.03
N SER A 432 19.79 -29.46 24.50
CA SER A 432 19.52 -28.32 25.39
C SER A 432 19.12 -27.03 24.64
N ILE A 433 19.20 -27.05 23.31
CA ILE A 433 18.86 -25.93 22.44
C ILE A 433 17.35 -25.98 22.16
N ARG A 434 16.63 -24.93 22.55
CA ARG A 434 15.19 -24.83 22.36
C ARG A 434 14.81 -24.44 20.94
N GLN A 435 15.51 -23.45 20.38
CA GLN A 435 15.24 -22.88 19.06
C GLN A 435 16.53 -22.34 18.46
N THR A 436 16.66 -22.42 17.13
CA THR A 436 17.75 -21.81 16.37
C THR A 436 17.26 -21.24 15.05
N TYR A 437 17.88 -20.15 14.61
CA TYR A 437 17.64 -19.51 13.33
C TYR A 437 18.97 -19.21 12.64
N PRO A 438 19.15 -19.61 11.37
CA PRO A 438 18.16 -20.34 10.55
C PRO A 438 17.86 -21.75 11.09
N SER A 439 16.59 -22.15 11.05
CA SER A 439 16.13 -23.49 11.45
C SER A 439 16.14 -24.48 10.29
N MET A 440 16.16 -23.93 9.07
CA MET A 440 16.17 -24.64 7.80
C MET A 440 17.55 -24.66 7.15
N LYS A 441 17.67 -25.44 6.08
CA LYS A 441 18.88 -25.46 5.27
C LYS A 441 19.07 -24.14 4.54
N VAL A 442 20.26 -23.56 4.64
CA VAL A 442 20.62 -22.30 3.97
C VAL A 442 21.99 -22.42 3.32
N ASN A 443 22.20 -21.70 2.23
CA ASN A 443 23.49 -21.64 1.57
C ASN A 443 24.50 -20.86 2.42
N VAL A 444 25.76 -21.29 2.40
CA VAL A 444 26.86 -20.76 3.19
C VAL A 444 27.98 -20.33 2.25
N ASN A 445 28.29 -19.03 2.26
CA ASN A 445 29.29 -18.42 1.39
C ASN A 445 30.51 -17.98 2.23
N GLY A 446 31.24 -18.97 2.76
CA GLY A 446 32.42 -18.73 3.61
C GLY A 446 32.12 -18.31 5.05
N HIS A 447 30.96 -17.69 5.32
CA HIS A 447 30.47 -17.33 6.66
C HIS A 447 29.07 -17.90 6.91
N PHE A 448 28.83 -18.31 8.15
CA PHE A 448 27.54 -18.73 8.64
C PHE A 448 27.32 -18.23 10.07
N SER A 449 26.13 -17.73 10.34
CA SER A 449 25.70 -17.27 11.66
C SER A 449 24.43 -17.98 12.11
N LEU A 450 24.41 -18.38 13.38
CA LEU A 450 23.31 -19.08 14.02
C LEU A 450 22.95 -18.36 15.32
N ALA A 451 21.72 -17.88 15.43
CA ALA A 451 21.19 -17.39 16.69
C ALA A 451 20.23 -18.41 17.31
N GLY A 452 20.19 -18.52 18.63
CA GLY A 452 19.30 -19.46 19.28
C GLY A 452 19.06 -19.19 20.75
N ILE A 453 18.31 -20.10 21.36
CA ILE A 453 17.98 -20.07 22.78
C ILE A 453 18.38 -21.41 23.40
N VAL A 454 19.16 -21.36 24.47
CA VAL A 454 19.62 -22.54 25.22
C VAL A 454 19.14 -22.48 26.67
N SER A 455 18.82 -23.64 27.25
CA SER A 455 18.37 -23.73 28.66
C SER A 455 19.52 -23.85 29.65
N ASP A 456 20.61 -24.52 29.25
CA ASP A 456 21.69 -24.92 30.14
C ASP A 456 22.85 -23.91 30.17
N PHE A 457 23.59 -23.92 31.28
CA PHE A 457 24.71 -23.00 31.51
C PHE A 457 25.93 -23.28 30.62
N ASN A 458 26.17 -24.55 30.31
CA ASN A 458 27.22 -25.02 29.40
C ASN A 458 26.60 -26.00 28.41
N THR A 459 26.87 -25.84 27.13
CA THR A 459 26.33 -26.71 26.08
C THR A 459 27.34 -26.85 24.95
N GLU A 460 27.49 -28.04 24.42
CA GLU A 460 28.28 -28.31 23.22
C GLU A 460 27.38 -28.94 22.16
N PHE A 461 27.49 -28.46 20.93
CA PHE A 461 26.77 -29.00 19.78
C PHE A 461 27.60 -28.91 18.50
N THR A 462 27.17 -29.60 17.46
CA THR A 462 27.89 -29.66 16.19
C THR A 462 27.02 -29.15 15.06
N LEU A 463 27.52 -28.13 14.34
CA LEU A 463 26.94 -27.63 13.10
C LEU A 463 27.36 -28.55 11.94
N GLN A 464 26.42 -28.97 11.11
CA GLN A 464 26.68 -29.81 9.95
C GLN A 464 26.55 -29.01 8.65
N PHE A 465 27.54 -29.15 7.77
CA PHE A 465 27.58 -28.49 6.47
C PHE A 465 27.75 -29.51 5.34
N GLY A 466 27.14 -29.27 4.19
CA GLY A 466 27.20 -30.21 3.07
C GLY A 466 26.37 -29.84 1.86
N PHE A 467 26.15 -30.82 0.99
CA PHE A 467 25.42 -30.65 -0.27
C PHE A 467 24.19 -31.55 -0.27
N GLY A 468 23.00 -30.96 -0.42
CA GLY A 468 21.74 -31.71 -0.37
C GLY A 468 21.50 -32.33 1.00
N ASN A 469 21.65 -33.66 1.12
CA ASN A 469 21.55 -34.39 2.40
C ASN A 469 22.89 -34.95 2.88
N THR A 470 23.97 -34.74 2.12
CA THR A 470 25.28 -35.31 2.41
C THR A 470 26.12 -34.31 3.19
N VAL A 471 26.49 -34.65 4.42
CA VAL A 471 27.41 -33.87 5.26
C VAL A 471 28.84 -34.02 4.74
N VAL A 472 29.54 -32.91 4.55
CA VAL A 472 30.95 -32.86 4.10
C VAL A 472 31.87 -32.13 5.07
N ALA A 473 31.32 -31.36 6.01
CA ALA A 473 32.06 -30.69 7.07
C ALA A 473 31.22 -30.58 8.35
N GLU A 474 31.88 -30.65 9.50
CA GLU A 474 31.27 -30.46 10.82
C GLU A 474 32.08 -29.43 11.61
N GLN A 475 31.38 -28.60 12.39
CA GLN A 475 32.00 -27.60 13.25
C GLN A 475 31.43 -27.72 14.66
N VAL A 476 32.29 -28.03 15.63
CA VAL A 476 31.91 -28.08 17.05
C VAL A 476 31.85 -26.66 17.60
N VAL A 477 30.81 -26.39 18.38
CA VAL A 477 30.53 -25.10 19.03
C VAL A 477 30.29 -25.35 20.52
N ARG A 478 30.99 -24.58 21.37
CA ARG A 478 30.83 -24.63 22.81
C ARG A 478 30.28 -23.31 23.33
N LEU A 479 29.16 -23.38 24.05
CA LEU A 479 28.53 -22.27 24.76
C LEU A 479 28.96 -22.31 26.23
N ASN A 480 29.42 -21.17 26.74
CA ASN A 480 29.86 -20.98 28.12
C ASN A 480 29.50 -19.55 28.57
N VAL A 481 28.58 -19.42 29.51
CA VAL A 481 28.05 -18.12 29.93
C VAL A 481 29.13 -17.23 30.56
N THR A 482 30.05 -17.78 31.36
CA THR A 482 31.11 -17.00 32.01
C THR A 482 32.12 -16.41 31.03
N GLU A 483 32.37 -17.09 29.92
CA GLU A 483 33.35 -16.66 28.91
C GLU A 483 32.74 -15.75 27.84
N HIS A 484 31.43 -15.89 27.56
CA HIS A 484 30.79 -15.28 26.40
C HIS A 484 29.66 -14.28 26.71
N THR A 485 29.49 -13.87 27.97
CA THR A 485 28.51 -12.80 28.31
C THR A 485 29.09 -11.44 27.99
N LEU A 486 28.58 -10.80 26.93
CA LEU A 486 28.98 -9.46 26.49
C LEU A 486 27.82 -8.49 26.56
N SER A 487 28.10 -7.24 26.90
CA SER A 487 27.12 -6.16 27.03
C SER A 487 27.04 -5.24 25.81
N SER A 488 27.85 -5.45 24.76
CA SER A 488 27.94 -4.54 23.61
C SER A 488 26.84 -4.72 22.56
N ILE A 489 26.22 -5.90 22.48
CA ILE A 489 25.14 -6.18 21.52
C ILE A 489 23.91 -6.80 22.19
N ASP A 490 22.74 -6.57 21.60
CA ASP A 490 21.49 -7.22 22.00
C ASP A 490 21.29 -8.52 21.21
N VAL A 491 21.91 -9.60 21.67
CA VAL A 491 21.80 -10.96 21.11
C VAL A 491 20.33 -11.40 20.99
N SER A 492 19.48 -10.98 21.94
CA SER A 492 18.05 -11.31 21.90
C SER A 492 17.34 -10.68 20.70
N ARG A 493 17.75 -9.47 20.31
CA ARG A 493 17.24 -8.78 19.12
C ARG A 493 17.76 -9.41 17.84
N VAL A 494 19.04 -9.78 17.76
CA VAL A 494 19.60 -10.49 16.59
C VAL A 494 18.89 -11.84 16.39
N TRP A 495 18.61 -12.56 17.47
CA TRP A 495 17.79 -13.78 17.40
C TRP A 495 16.38 -13.50 16.86
N ALA A 496 15.72 -12.45 17.35
CA ALA A 496 14.39 -12.07 16.90
C ALA A 496 14.38 -11.65 15.43
N GLN A 497 15.39 -10.91 14.98
CA GLN A 497 15.58 -10.53 13.57
C GLN A 497 15.73 -11.76 12.68
N LYS A 498 16.57 -12.74 13.05
CA LYS A 498 16.73 -13.98 12.26
C LYS A 498 15.44 -14.81 12.23
N LYS A 499 14.73 -14.91 13.35
CA LYS A 499 13.42 -15.57 13.42
C LYS A 499 12.39 -14.87 12.53
N ILE A 500 12.31 -13.54 12.62
CA ILE A 500 11.41 -12.73 11.78
C ILE A 500 11.79 -12.89 10.31
N ALA A 501 13.07 -12.83 9.95
CA ALA A 501 13.54 -12.99 8.58
C ALA A 501 13.14 -14.36 7.99
N GLU A 502 13.21 -15.43 8.80
CA GLU A 502 12.74 -16.75 8.39
C GLU A 502 11.21 -16.83 8.29
N MET A 503 10.46 -16.20 9.19
CA MET A 503 8.99 -16.13 9.11
C MET A 503 8.49 -15.26 7.95
N ASP A 504 9.21 -14.18 7.61
CA ASP A 504 8.89 -13.23 6.52
C ASP A 504 8.92 -13.91 5.16
N ILE A 505 9.64 -15.03 5.03
CA ILE A 505 9.59 -15.93 3.87
C ILE A 505 8.14 -16.35 3.55
N GLN A 506 7.31 -16.56 4.58
CA GLN A 506 5.88 -16.84 4.49
C GLN A 506 5.09 -15.76 5.22
N TYR A 507 5.36 -14.49 4.89
CA TYR A 507 4.81 -13.32 5.56
C TYR A 507 3.30 -13.39 5.82
N GLU A 508 2.49 -13.73 4.82
CA GLU A 508 1.02 -13.75 4.95
C GLU A 508 0.53 -14.76 5.99
N GLU A 509 1.25 -15.88 6.20
CA GLU A 509 0.92 -16.91 7.18
C GLU A 509 1.40 -16.51 8.59
N ASN A 510 2.54 -15.81 8.68
CA ASN A 510 3.19 -15.49 9.95
C ASN A 510 2.99 -14.03 10.41
N LYS A 511 2.21 -13.20 9.70
CA LYS A 511 2.12 -11.75 9.93
C LYS A 511 1.78 -11.35 11.37
N ASP A 512 0.94 -12.13 12.04
CA ASP A 512 0.48 -11.83 13.41
C ASP A 512 1.59 -12.17 14.43
N ASP A 513 2.26 -13.31 14.25
CA ASP A 513 3.42 -13.70 15.06
C ASP A 513 4.63 -12.77 14.83
N ILE A 514 4.85 -12.34 13.58
CA ILE A 514 5.82 -11.29 13.23
C ILE A 514 5.47 -10.01 13.98
N SER A 515 4.21 -9.58 14.01
CA SER A 515 3.77 -8.37 14.74
C SER A 515 4.04 -8.49 16.24
N VAL A 516 3.75 -9.65 16.85
CA VAL A 516 4.02 -9.89 18.29
C VAL A 516 5.52 -9.79 18.60
N LEU A 517 6.37 -10.50 17.84
CA LEU A 517 7.82 -10.46 18.06
C LEU A 517 8.40 -9.07 17.77
N SER A 518 7.94 -8.41 16.72
CA SER A 518 8.36 -7.05 16.36
C SER A 518 8.04 -6.06 17.48
N LYS A 519 6.83 -6.13 18.06
CA LYS A 519 6.41 -5.31 19.20
C LYS A 519 7.22 -5.61 20.46
N GLN A 520 7.55 -6.87 20.70
CA GLN A 520 8.32 -7.28 21.87
C GLN A 520 9.79 -6.81 21.81
N PHE A 521 10.41 -6.89 20.63
CA PHE A 521 11.86 -6.64 20.45
C PHE A 521 12.18 -5.26 19.82
N GLY A 522 11.16 -4.44 19.51
CA GLY A 522 11.35 -3.11 18.93
C GLY A 522 11.84 -3.14 17.47
N ILE A 523 11.43 -4.14 16.70
CA ILE A 523 11.89 -4.35 15.32
C ILE A 523 10.87 -3.81 14.33
N VAL A 524 11.33 -3.02 13.36
CA VAL A 524 10.51 -2.51 12.26
C VAL A 524 10.43 -3.58 11.16
N THR A 525 9.22 -3.97 10.78
CA THR A 525 8.95 -4.99 9.75
C THR A 525 7.99 -4.45 8.69
N ARG A 526 7.59 -5.28 7.74
CA ARG A 526 6.55 -4.93 6.76
C ARG A 526 5.22 -4.54 7.40
N ASN A 527 4.93 -5.07 8.60
CA ASN A 527 3.66 -4.86 9.30
C ASN A 527 3.76 -4.03 10.58
N THR A 528 4.95 -3.54 10.93
CA THR A 528 5.18 -2.76 12.15
C THR A 528 5.94 -1.47 11.87
N SER A 529 5.59 -0.44 12.61
CA SER A 529 6.19 0.89 12.56
C SER A 529 6.62 1.31 13.96
N LEU A 530 7.55 2.26 14.05
CA LEU A 530 7.95 2.91 15.30
C LEU A 530 7.27 4.28 15.38
N ILE A 531 6.49 4.51 16.43
CA ILE A 531 5.77 5.76 16.64
C ILE A 531 6.22 6.46 17.93
N VAL A 532 6.36 7.78 17.87
CA VAL A 532 6.61 8.65 19.03
C VAL A 532 5.41 9.57 19.20
N LEU A 533 4.75 9.51 20.36
CA LEU A 533 3.65 10.43 20.70
C LEU A 533 4.06 11.39 21.82
N GLU A 534 3.52 12.60 21.76
CA GLU A 534 3.78 13.67 22.73
C GLU A 534 3.06 13.45 24.07
N ASN A 535 1.76 13.14 24.03
CA ASN A 535 0.91 13.15 25.21
C ASN A 535 0.55 11.72 25.69
N LEU A 536 0.52 11.52 27.01
CA LEU A 536 0.04 10.27 27.61
C LEU A 536 -1.40 9.93 27.18
N ASP A 537 -2.23 10.95 27.02
CA ASP A 537 -3.62 10.79 26.58
C ASP A 537 -3.74 10.19 25.18
N ASP A 538 -2.77 10.45 24.30
CA ASP A 538 -2.76 9.88 22.95
C ASP A 538 -2.43 8.39 23.01
N TYR A 539 -1.46 7.98 23.84
CA TYR A 539 -1.18 6.55 24.10
C TYR A 539 -2.43 5.84 24.65
N LEU A 540 -3.11 6.45 25.63
CA LEU A 540 -4.36 5.90 26.16
C LEU A 540 -5.46 5.85 25.10
N ARG A 541 -5.67 6.92 24.34
CA ARG A 541 -6.73 7.04 23.33
C ARG A 541 -6.62 5.96 22.25
N TYR A 542 -5.41 5.63 21.82
CA TYR A 542 -5.17 4.69 20.72
C TYR A 542 -4.74 3.29 21.16
N ASP A 543 -4.77 3.02 22.48
CA ASP A 543 -4.35 1.75 23.08
C ASP A 543 -2.92 1.34 22.70
N ILE A 544 -2.02 2.33 22.71
CA ILE A 544 -0.60 2.13 22.44
C ILE A 544 0.14 2.09 23.77
N VAL A 545 0.89 1.01 24.00
CA VAL A 545 1.76 0.90 25.18
C VAL A 545 2.86 1.95 25.07
N PRO A 546 2.97 2.89 26.03
CA PRO A 546 3.94 3.97 25.94
C PRO A 546 5.36 3.53 26.33
N PRO A 547 6.39 4.37 26.06
CA PRO A 547 7.75 4.11 26.52
C PRO A 547 7.82 3.99 28.05
N VAL A 548 8.87 3.34 28.55
CA VAL A 548 9.05 2.98 29.97
C VAL A 548 8.80 4.16 30.91
N GLU A 549 9.21 5.37 30.53
CA GLU A 549 9.03 6.61 31.29
C GLU A 549 7.55 6.96 31.60
N LEU A 550 6.61 6.52 30.77
CA LEU A 550 5.17 6.83 30.88
C LEU A 550 4.32 5.61 31.33
N GLN A 551 4.90 4.41 31.40
CA GLN A 551 4.15 3.17 31.68
C GLN A 551 3.45 3.16 33.04
N GLN A 552 4.07 3.74 34.07
CA GLN A 552 3.47 3.78 35.41
C GLN A 552 2.18 4.62 35.41
N ALA A 553 2.21 5.79 34.78
CA ALA A 553 1.05 6.67 34.66
C ALA A 553 -0.04 6.05 33.77
N TYR A 554 0.34 5.43 32.66
CA TYR A 554 -0.56 4.70 31.76
C TYR A 554 -1.33 3.59 32.48
N ASN A 555 -0.63 2.75 33.24
CA ASN A 555 -1.22 1.63 33.97
C ASN A 555 -2.16 2.09 35.10
N ALA A 556 -1.93 3.27 35.68
CA ALA A 556 -2.82 3.86 36.68
C ALA A 556 -4.18 4.24 36.07
N VAL A 557 -4.18 4.83 34.86
CA VAL A 557 -5.40 5.27 34.18
C VAL A 557 -6.16 4.11 33.53
N LEU A 558 -5.46 3.10 33.00
CA LEU A 558 -6.09 1.91 32.38
C LEU A 558 -7.03 1.15 33.32
N LYS A 559 -6.73 1.11 34.64
CA LYS A 559 -7.57 0.44 35.64
C LYS A 559 -8.96 1.06 35.78
N GLN A 560 -9.12 2.32 35.37
CA GLN A 560 -10.38 3.06 35.46
C GLN A 560 -11.20 3.00 34.15
N ARG A 561 -10.60 2.58 33.02
CA ARG A 561 -11.17 2.69 31.66
C ARG A 561 -11.79 1.39 31.11
N ARG A 562 -11.61 0.25 31.78
CA ARG A 562 -12.08 -1.07 31.32
C ARG A 562 -13.61 -1.25 31.28
N VAL A 563 -14.38 -0.34 31.91
CA VAL A 563 -15.85 -0.41 31.96
C VAL A 563 -16.50 0.26 30.74
N ASN A 564 -15.90 1.30 30.16
CA ASN A 564 -16.51 2.09 29.06
C ASN A 564 -16.40 1.43 27.67
N LEU A 565 -15.51 0.44 27.50
CA LEU A 565 -15.24 -0.18 26.20
C LEU A 565 -16.36 -1.17 25.76
N LEU A 566 -17.14 -1.69 26.72
CA LEU A 566 -18.30 -2.53 26.45
C LEU A 566 -19.58 -1.72 26.17
N GLU A 567 -19.69 -0.51 26.75
CA GLU A 567 -20.82 0.41 26.50
C GLU A 567 -20.77 0.97 25.08
N HIS A 568 -19.58 1.31 24.57
CA HIS A 568 -19.42 1.95 23.25
C HIS A 568 -19.86 1.07 22.06
N LYS A 569 -19.65 -0.25 22.11
CA LYS A 569 -20.11 -1.15 21.03
C LYS A 569 -21.64 -1.24 20.98
N GLN A 570 -22.30 -1.18 22.13
CA GLN A 570 -23.74 -1.16 22.22
C GLN A 570 -24.31 0.16 21.68
N ASP A 571 -23.60 1.27 21.90
CA ASP A 571 -23.95 2.59 21.37
C ASP A 571 -23.88 2.65 19.84
N LEU A 572 -22.85 2.07 19.21
CA LEU A 572 -22.71 2.01 17.74
C LEU A 572 -23.89 1.27 17.09
N ILE A 573 -24.26 0.10 17.63
CA ILE A 573 -25.43 -0.65 17.14
C ILE A 573 -26.72 0.16 17.35
N ASN A 574 -26.86 0.83 18.49
CA ASN A 574 -28.03 1.65 18.77
C ASN A 574 -28.14 2.84 17.81
N ALA A 575 -27.02 3.47 17.42
CA ALA A 575 -26.98 4.52 16.40
C ALA A 575 -27.43 3.98 15.03
N ALA A 576 -26.91 2.83 14.58
CA ALA A 576 -27.33 2.19 13.34
C ALA A 576 -28.84 1.82 13.36
N VAL A 577 -29.36 1.36 14.51
CA VAL A 577 -30.79 1.06 14.69
C VAL A 577 -31.63 2.35 14.62
N ALA A 578 -31.16 3.47 15.19
CA ALA A 578 -31.84 4.76 15.11
C ALA A 578 -31.94 5.24 13.65
N MET A 579 -30.85 5.17 12.88
CA MET A 579 -30.87 5.48 11.44
C MET A 579 -31.80 4.55 10.65
N THR A 580 -31.79 3.26 10.95
CA THR A 580 -32.71 2.29 10.34
C THR A 580 -34.18 2.70 10.57
N LYS A 581 -34.50 3.19 11.77
CA LYS A 581 -35.85 3.66 12.12
C LYS A 581 -36.21 4.93 11.35
N GLU A 582 -35.29 5.87 11.18
CA GLU A 582 -35.51 7.08 10.39
C GLU A 582 -35.76 6.75 8.92
N LEU A 583 -34.92 5.90 8.32
CA LEU A 583 -35.08 5.39 6.96
C LEU A 583 -36.44 4.74 6.74
N LYS A 584 -36.85 3.87 7.67
CA LYS A 584 -38.16 3.21 7.63
C LYS A 584 -39.31 4.21 7.73
N THR A 585 -39.15 5.25 8.55
CA THR A 585 -40.16 6.32 8.70
C THR A 585 -40.31 7.08 7.39
N TRP A 586 -39.20 7.53 6.80
CA TRP A 586 -39.21 8.18 5.47
C TRP A 586 -39.83 7.28 4.40
N TRP A 587 -39.45 6.00 4.36
CA TRP A 587 -39.98 5.05 3.39
C TRP A 587 -41.48 4.81 3.55
N ASN A 588 -42.02 4.86 4.77
CA ASN A 588 -43.46 4.73 5.02
C ASN A 588 -44.26 5.99 4.65
N THR A 589 -43.62 7.14 4.47
CA THR A 589 -44.29 8.38 4.05
C THR A 589 -44.64 8.32 2.56
N ASP A 590 -45.89 8.66 2.22
CA ASP A 590 -46.32 8.86 0.84
C ASP A 590 -46.20 10.35 0.48
N PHE A 591 -45.32 10.64 -0.48
CA PHE A 591 -45.11 11.98 -1.01
C PHE A 591 -45.99 12.20 -2.24
N TYR A 592 -46.92 13.15 -2.17
CA TYR A 592 -47.84 13.45 -3.26
C TYR A 592 -47.42 14.75 -3.96
N TYR A 593 -46.87 14.63 -5.17
CA TYR A 593 -46.66 15.77 -6.06
C TYR A 593 -47.86 15.90 -7.00
N LYS A 594 -48.56 17.05 -6.96
CA LYS A 594 -49.53 17.44 -7.99
C LYS A 594 -48.80 18.34 -8.99
N GLU A 595 -48.79 17.95 -10.27
CA GLU A 595 -48.30 18.83 -11.34
C GLU A 595 -49.05 20.18 -11.25
N PRO A 596 -48.35 21.33 -11.27
CA PRO A 596 -49.02 22.60 -11.41
C PRO A 596 -49.76 22.63 -12.75
N GLU A 597 -51.07 22.92 -12.73
CA GLU A 597 -51.83 23.14 -13.96
C GLU A 597 -51.11 24.19 -14.80
N LYS A 598 -50.69 23.83 -16.02
CA LYS A 598 -50.19 24.80 -17.00
C LYS A 598 -51.27 25.86 -17.16
N LYS A 599 -51.05 27.07 -16.64
CA LYS A 599 -51.85 28.24 -17.02
C LYS A 599 -51.78 28.31 -18.54
N LYS A 600 -52.93 28.15 -19.22
CA LYS A 600 -53.04 28.43 -20.65
C LYS A 600 -52.50 29.85 -20.86
N GLU A 601 -51.46 29.98 -21.68
CA GLU A 601 -51.09 31.29 -22.22
C GLU A 601 -52.34 31.85 -22.92
N SER A 602 -52.87 32.94 -22.37
CA SER A 602 -53.89 33.74 -23.04
C SER A 602 -53.17 34.64 -24.02
N TYR A 603 -53.17 34.27 -25.30
CA TYR A 603 -52.74 35.19 -26.36
C TYR A 603 -53.81 36.28 -26.53
N PRO A 604 -53.44 37.56 -26.66
CA PRO A 604 -54.39 38.61 -27.02
C PRO A 604 -54.89 38.38 -28.46
N ASP A 605 -56.19 38.43 -28.66
CA ASP A 605 -56.86 38.36 -29.96
C ASP A 605 -56.68 39.69 -30.73
N PRO A 606 -56.04 39.70 -31.92
CA PRO A 606 -55.92 40.90 -32.73
C PRO A 606 -57.20 41.11 -33.55
N GLY A 607 -58.29 41.55 -32.90
CA GLY A 607 -59.55 41.64 -33.63
C GLY A 607 -60.76 42.20 -32.91
N GLN A 608 -60.69 43.44 -32.39
CA GLN A 608 -61.85 44.36 -32.42
C GLN A 608 -61.44 45.81 -32.13
N ARG A 609 -61.68 46.69 -33.10
CA ARG A 609 -61.71 48.15 -32.95
C ARG A 609 -63.17 48.59 -32.94
N ASP A 610 -63.54 49.43 -31.97
CA ASP A 610 -64.28 50.71 -32.12
C ASP A 610 -64.53 51.30 -30.71
N VAL A 611 -63.82 52.35 -30.27
CA VAL A 611 -63.94 53.80 -30.57
C VAL A 611 -64.91 54.55 -29.64
N LYS A 612 -64.32 55.33 -28.70
CA LYS A 612 -64.63 56.71 -28.23
C LYS A 612 -64.07 56.88 -26.80
N GLY A 613 -63.26 57.87 -26.44
CA GLY A 613 -62.71 59.03 -27.15
C GLY A 613 -61.55 59.64 -26.35
N ASP A 614 -60.73 60.41 -27.08
CA ASP A 614 -59.61 61.30 -26.70
C ASP A 614 -60.12 62.56 -25.92
N PRO A 615 -59.31 63.53 -25.43
CA PRO A 615 -57.86 63.65 -25.19
C PRO A 615 -57.54 64.07 -23.71
N THR A 616 -56.32 63.98 -23.18
CA THR A 616 -55.21 64.91 -23.45
C THR A 616 -53.86 64.26 -23.15
N ALA A 617 -52.98 64.31 -24.15
CA ALA A 617 -51.54 64.11 -24.04
C ALA A 617 -50.83 65.42 -24.38
N ASP A 618 -49.75 65.72 -23.67
CA ASP A 618 -48.57 66.43 -24.17
C ASP A 618 -47.36 65.83 -23.42
N MET A 619 -46.52 65.04 -24.10
CA MET A 619 -45.24 65.43 -24.73
C MET A 619 -44.09 65.66 -23.71
N VAL A 620 -42.82 65.29 -23.90
CA VAL A 620 -42.04 64.58 -24.94
C VAL A 620 -40.64 64.32 -24.33
N MET A 621 -40.07 63.15 -24.65
CA MET A 621 -38.65 62.72 -24.77
C MET A 621 -37.53 63.18 -23.81
N ARG A 622 -36.65 62.22 -23.41
CA ARG A 622 -35.30 61.97 -24.00
C ARG A 622 -34.47 61.04 -23.09
N GLU A 623 -33.94 59.95 -23.64
CA GLU A 623 -32.65 59.33 -23.24
C GLU A 623 -31.49 60.30 -23.60
N PRO A 624 -30.26 60.27 -23.01
CA PRO A 624 -29.38 59.08 -22.98
C PRO A 624 -28.29 58.97 -21.85
N VAL A 625 -27.64 57.78 -21.82
CA VAL A 625 -26.19 57.45 -21.60
C VAL A 625 -25.37 58.18 -20.51
N GLY A 626 -24.61 57.43 -19.69
CA GLY A 626 -23.35 57.93 -19.11
C GLY A 626 -22.80 57.21 -17.86
N ASP A 627 -21.51 56.88 -17.92
CA ASP A 627 -20.65 56.18 -16.96
C ASP A 627 -20.34 56.89 -15.61
N ALA A 628 -20.16 56.06 -14.56
CA ALA A 628 -19.21 56.11 -13.41
C ALA A 628 -19.24 57.32 -12.43
N PRO A 629 -18.49 57.36 -11.28
CA PRO A 629 -17.69 56.35 -10.55
C PRO A 629 -17.90 56.32 -9.00
N ARG A 630 -17.09 55.46 -8.34
CA ARG A 630 -16.82 55.28 -6.89
C ARG A 630 -16.77 56.54 -6.01
N ARG A 631 -17.19 56.40 -4.73
CA ARG A 631 -16.43 56.85 -3.54
C ARG A 631 -16.86 56.13 -2.24
N GLU A 632 -15.85 55.80 -1.44
CA GLU A 632 -15.88 55.27 -0.06
C GLU A 632 -16.56 56.24 0.93
N VAL A 633 -17.03 55.77 2.10
CA VAL A 633 -16.40 55.90 3.45
C VAL A 633 -17.13 54.99 4.47
N ALA A 634 -16.36 54.42 5.41
CA ALA A 634 -16.71 53.53 6.52
C ALA A 634 -17.46 54.17 7.72
N LYS A 635 -18.24 53.38 8.48
CA LYS A 635 -18.00 52.97 9.90
C LYS A 635 -19.20 52.27 10.57
N ALA A 636 -18.90 51.10 11.19
CA ALA A 636 -19.32 50.52 12.48
C ALA A 636 -20.78 50.54 12.97
N ALA A 637 -21.32 49.33 13.23
CA ALA A 637 -22.07 48.99 14.45
C ALA A 637 -22.04 47.46 14.70
N GLU A 638 -22.01 47.08 15.97
CA GLU A 638 -21.67 45.79 16.58
C GLU A 638 -22.66 44.64 16.28
N MET A 639 -22.15 43.39 16.19
CA MET A 639 -22.97 42.18 16.21
C MET A 639 -22.72 41.36 17.48
N VAL A 640 -23.84 40.97 18.07
CA VAL A 640 -24.05 40.31 19.36
C VAL A 640 -23.59 38.84 19.34
N VAL A 641 -22.91 38.44 20.42
CA VAL A 641 -22.50 37.06 20.74
C VAL A 641 -23.62 36.35 21.53
N PRO A 642 -24.01 35.10 21.23
CA PRO A 642 -24.83 34.28 22.12
C PRO A 642 -23.98 33.42 23.10
N PRO A 643 -24.50 33.10 24.30
CA PRO A 643 -23.68 32.73 25.46
C PRO A 643 -23.36 31.24 25.62
N THR A 644 -22.27 30.99 26.35
CA THR A 644 -21.76 29.72 26.89
C THR A 644 -22.67 29.13 27.99
N PRO A 645 -22.86 27.80 28.07
CA PRO A 645 -23.51 27.18 29.23
C PRO A 645 -22.52 26.98 30.40
N GLN A 646 -22.93 27.43 31.57
CA GLN A 646 -22.22 27.29 32.84
C GLN A 646 -22.27 25.88 33.41
N ALA A 647 -21.20 25.54 34.13
CA ALA A 647 -21.02 24.34 34.94
C ALA A 647 -22.06 24.26 36.07
N VAL A 648 -22.61 23.05 36.27
CA VAL A 648 -23.41 22.70 37.46
C VAL A 648 -22.56 21.80 38.35
N THR A 649 -22.19 22.32 39.51
CA THR A 649 -21.60 21.57 40.63
C THR A 649 -22.69 20.84 41.40
N LEU A 650 -22.54 19.52 41.58
CA LEU A 650 -23.26 18.76 42.61
C LEU A 650 -22.27 17.88 43.38
N ALA A 651 -22.35 17.99 44.70
CA ALA A 651 -21.53 17.31 45.70
C ALA A 651 -21.94 15.83 45.91
N PRO A 652 -21.09 15.00 46.56
CA PRO A 652 -21.23 13.54 46.54
C PRO A 652 -22.12 13.01 47.67
N PRO A 653 -22.72 11.82 47.53
CA PRO A 653 -23.15 11.02 48.67
C PRO A 653 -22.12 9.95 49.02
N THR A 654 -21.77 9.91 50.31
CA THR A 654 -21.14 8.81 51.04
C THR A 654 -22.15 7.71 51.33
N GLY A 655 -21.70 6.44 51.38
CA GLY A 655 -22.51 5.34 51.95
C GLY A 655 -22.15 3.96 51.42
N ALA A 656 -21.54 3.15 52.27
CA ALA A 656 -21.00 1.82 51.98
C ALA A 656 -22.07 0.71 51.88
N ALA A 657 -21.79 -0.33 51.07
CA ALA A 657 -22.21 -1.70 51.35
C ALA A 657 -21.24 -2.71 50.70
N ARG A 658 -20.75 -3.64 51.52
CA ARG A 658 -19.92 -4.81 51.19
C ARG A 658 -20.76 -5.95 50.60
N ARG A 659 -20.05 -6.92 49.99
CA ARG A 659 -20.38 -8.33 49.60
C ARG A 659 -20.26 -8.52 48.09
N ASP A 660 -19.72 -9.60 47.53
CA ASP A 660 -18.93 -10.73 48.02
C ASP A 660 -18.15 -11.28 46.82
N LYS A 661 -17.05 -11.98 47.09
CA LYS A 661 -16.27 -12.74 46.12
C LYS A 661 -17.12 -13.87 45.52
N GLU A 662 -17.06 -14.05 44.20
CA GLU A 662 -17.10 -15.39 43.63
C GLU A 662 -16.18 -15.50 42.41
N THR A 663 -15.19 -16.36 42.58
CA THR A 663 -14.23 -16.85 41.60
C THR A 663 -14.91 -17.83 40.65
N ASN A 664 -14.69 -17.68 39.34
CA ASN A 664 -14.71 -18.81 38.43
C ASN A 664 -13.61 -18.69 37.38
N GLN A 665 -12.61 -19.56 37.52
CA GLN A 665 -11.72 -19.99 36.46
C GLN A 665 -12.47 -20.99 35.58
N LEU A 666 -12.25 -20.97 34.26
CA LEU A 666 -11.71 -22.11 33.49
C LEU A 666 -11.77 -21.84 31.97
N ASN A 667 -10.57 -21.94 31.37
CA ASN A 667 -10.17 -22.66 30.16
C ASN A 667 -11.10 -22.81 28.95
N GLY A 668 -10.51 -22.60 27.76
CA GLY A 668 -10.96 -23.25 26.53
C GLY A 668 -10.40 -22.64 25.26
N VAL A 669 -9.10 -22.80 25.01
CA VAL A 669 -8.50 -22.59 23.69
C VAL A 669 -9.05 -23.66 22.74
N VAL A 670 -9.71 -23.25 21.66
CA VAL A 670 -10.07 -24.15 20.56
C VAL A 670 -9.35 -23.67 19.31
N VAL A 671 -8.30 -24.41 18.94
CA VAL A 671 -7.68 -24.41 17.63
C VAL A 671 -8.54 -25.30 16.73
N VAL A 672 -9.11 -24.73 15.66
CA VAL A 672 -9.72 -25.53 14.58
C VAL A 672 -8.93 -25.32 13.31
N GLY A 673 -8.09 -26.30 12.98
CA GLY A 673 -7.50 -26.44 11.65
C GLY A 673 -8.56 -26.86 10.64
N TYR A 674 -8.52 -26.24 9.45
CA TYR A 674 -9.35 -26.65 8.33
C TYR A 674 -8.52 -27.41 7.29
N ALA A 675 -8.87 -28.68 7.14
CA ALA A 675 -8.39 -29.56 6.09
C ALA A 675 -8.98 -29.17 4.73
N ALA A 676 -8.14 -29.14 3.71
CA ALA A 676 -8.52 -28.88 2.34
C ALA A 676 -9.18 -30.12 1.70
N GLN A 677 -10.42 -29.97 1.21
CA GLN A 677 -11.03 -30.91 0.27
C GLN A 677 -11.26 -30.20 -1.08
N ARG A 678 -10.48 -30.63 -2.09
CA ARG A 678 -10.66 -30.26 -3.50
C ARG A 678 -11.99 -30.80 -4.02
N LYS A 679 -12.79 -29.94 -4.65
CA LYS A 679 -13.75 -30.34 -5.68
C LYS A 679 -13.50 -29.53 -6.95
N THR A 680 -13.09 -30.26 -7.98
CA THR A 680 -12.95 -29.85 -9.37
C THR A 680 -14.31 -29.45 -9.93
N SER A 681 -14.43 -28.26 -10.52
CA SER A 681 -15.56 -27.93 -11.40
C SER A 681 -15.04 -27.72 -12.82
N VAL A 682 -15.64 -28.47 -13.73
CA VAL A 682 -15.34 -28.51 -15.16
C VAL A 682 -16.13 -27.39 -15.84
N THR A 683 -15.42 -26.51 -16.52
CA THR A 683 -15.94 -25.47 -17.40
C THR A 683 -16.61 -26.07 -18.64
N GLY A 684 -17.92 -25.91 -18.76
CA GLY A 684 -18.66 -26.06 -20.01
C GLY A 684 -19.23 -24.70 -20.42
N SER A 685 -18.70 -24.13 -21.51
CA SER A 685 -19.23 -22.91 -22.13
C SER A 685 -20.53 -23.25 -22.86
N VAL A 686 -21.58 -22.45 -22.68
CA VAL A 686 -22.77 -22.50 -23.54
C VAL A 686 -22.87 -21.18 -24.28
N THR A 687 -22.67 -21.26 -25.59
CA THR A 687 -22.79 -20.17 -26.54
C THR A 687 -24.26 -19.99 -26.93
N THR A 688 -24.90 -18.90 -26.51
CA THR A 688 -26.24 -18.55 -26.98
C THR A 688 -26.11 -17.78 -28.29
N ILE A 689 -26.44 -18.41 -29.41
CA ILE A 689 -26.51 -17.76 -30.73
C ILE A 689 -27.89 -17.10 -30.88
N ARG A 690 -27.93 -15.79 -31.16
CA ARG A 690 -29.14 -15.09 -31.63
C ARG A 690 -29.04 -14.87 -33.13
N GLY A 691 -29.89 -15.54 -33.89
CA GLY A 691 -30.06 -15.32 -35.34
C GLY A 691 -31.27 -16.07 -35.87
N ASN A 692 -32.07 -15.42 -36.72
CA ASN A 692 -33.19 -16.02 -37.44
C ASN A 692 -32.67 -17.09 -38.42
N VAL A 693 -32.85 -18.36 -38.07
CA VAL A 693 -32.60 -19.48 -39.00
C VAL A 693 -33.75 -20.47 -38.89
N SER A 694 -34.31 -20.78 -40.04
CA SER A 694 -35.42 -21.68 -40.33
C SER A 694 -35.13 -23.15 -39.95
N ASN A 695 -36.14 -23.80 -39.35
CA ASN A 695 -36.52 -25.23 -39.28
C ASN A 695 -35.57 -26.41 -39.64
N ALA A 696 -34.25 -26.27 -39.63
CA ALA A 696 -33.35 -27.32 -40.15
C ALA A 696 -32.69 -28.22 -39.08
N LEU A 697 -33.00 -28.09 -37.77
CA LEU A 697 -32.27 -28.80 -36.71
C LEU A 697 -33.14 -29.50 -35.65
N GLU A 698 -34.45 -29.63 -35.86
CA GLU A 698 -35.31 -30.40 -34.95
C GLU A 698 -35.00 -31.91 -35.08
N GLY A 699 -34.46 -32.52 -34.01
CA GLY A 699 -34.28 -33.98 -33.90
C GLY A 699 -32.89 -34.57 -34.17
N ARG A 700 -31.82 -33.77 -34.32
CA ARG A 700 -30.44 -34.29 -34.55
C ARG A 700 -29.41 -34.01 -33.46
N VAL A 701 -29.80 -33.41 -32.34
CA VAL A 701 -28.91 -33.20 -31.18
C VAL A 701 -29.67 -33.50 -29.89
N ALA A 702 -29.13 -34.39 -29.04
CA ALA A 702 -29.70 -34.67 -27.73
C ALA A 702 -29.52 -33.45 -26.80
N GLY A 703 -30.63 -32.93 -26.25
CA GLY A 703 -30.61 -31.85 -25.24
C GLY A 703 -31.25 -30.52 -25.64
N VAL A 704 -31.87 -30.39 -26.82
CA VAL A 704 -32.61 -29.19 -27.22
C VAL A 704 -34.12 -29.42 -27.06
N GLN A 705 -34.78 -28.64 -26.19
CA GLN A 705 -36.25 -28.61 -26.09
C GLN A 705 -36.80 -27.36 -26.75
N VAL A 706 -37.72 -27.53 -27.71
CA VAL A 706 -38.50 -26.45 -28.32
C VAL A 706 -39.90 -26.46 -27.70
N ALA A 707 -40.23 -25.43 -26.94
CA ALA A 707 -41.57 -25.28 -26.37
C ALA A 707 -42.52 -24.63 -27.40
N LYS A 708 -43.56 -25.37 -27.83
CA LYS A 708 -44.69 -24.83 -28.58
C LYS A 708 -45.68 -24.16 -27.63
N ALA A 709 -45.85 -22.84 -27.72
CA ALA A 709 -46.92 -22.14 -27.04
C ALA A 709 -48.23 -22.30 -27.83
N ARG A 710 -49.28 -22.83 -27.18
CA ARG A 710 -50.66 -22.81 -27.68
C ARG A 710 -51.21 -21.38 -27.57
N ALA A 711 -51.90 -20.95 -28.62
CA ALA A 711 -52.65 -19.70 -28.66
C ALA A 711 -54.02 -19.91 -28.00
N ASP A 712 -54.28 -19.19 -26.91
CA ASP A 712 -55.64 -18.98 -26.41
C ASP A 712 -55.81 -17.51 -25.96
N ALA A 713 -56.89 -16.92 -26.49
CA ALA A 713 -57.58 -15.68 -26.12
C ALA A 713 -56.76 -14.37 -25.94
N MET A 714 -56.95 -13.47 -26.92
CA MET A 714 -56.60 -12.05 -26.89
C MET A 714 -57.05 -11.37 -25.59
N ARG A 715 -56.08 -11.05 -24.72
CA ARG A 715 -56.14 -9.91 -23.82
C ARG A 715 -54.96 -9.01 -24.20
N MET A 716 -55.24 -7.77 -24.57
CA MET A 716 -54.20 -6.83 -24.97
C MET A 716 -53.09 -6.77 -23.91
N PRO A 717 -51.79 -6.83 -24.30
CA PRO A 717 -50.72 -6.67 -23.32
C PRO A 717 -50.81 -5.26 -22.72
N PRO A 718 -50.58 -5.08 -21.41
CA PRO A 718 -50.35 -3.74 -20.88
C PRO A 718 -49.15 -3.14 -21.62
N ALA A 719 -49.25 -1.86 -21.97
CA ALA A 719 -48.22 -1.12 -22.71
C ALA A 719 -46.82 -1.46 -22.18
N LEU A 720 -45.91 -1.82 -23.09
CA LEU A 720 -44.47 -1.95 -22.80
C LEU A 720 -44.03 -0.68 -22.06
N GLN A 721 -43.82 -0.79 -20.75
CA GLN A 721 -43.16 0.26 -19.98
C GLN A 721 -41.77 0.45 -20.61
N GLN A 722 -41.60 1.57 -21.33
CA GLN A 722 -40.28 1.99 -21.79
C GLN A 722 -39.38 2.05 -20.56
N GLN A 723 -38.24 1.35 -20.63
CA GLN A 723 -37.32 1.29 -19.49
C GLN A 723 -36.66 2.65 -19.28
N PRO A 724 -36.39 3.04 -18.02
CA PRO A 724 -35.61 4.23 -17.72
C PRO A 724 -34.27 4.19 -18.45
N GLY A 725 -34.00 5.17 -19.31
CA GLY A 725 -32.73 5.32 -20.01
C GLY A 725 -31.75 6.10 -19.14
N ILE A 726 -30.62 5.47 -18.76
CA ILE A 726 -29.51 6.18 -18.09
C ILE A 726 -28.64 6.77 -19.19
N VAL A 727 -28.55 8.10 -19.26
CA VAL A 727 -27.72 8.83 -20.22
C VAL A 727 -26.47 9.32 -19.50
N ILE A 728 -25.31 8.94 -20.01
CA ILE A 728 -24.03 9.20 -19.35
C ILE A 728 -23.21 10.09 -20.26
N PRO A 729 -22.70 11.24 -19.76
CA PRO A 729 -21.73 12.01 -20.50
C PRO A 729 -20.48 11.16 -20.73
N GLU A 730 -20.01 11.10 -21.97
CA GLU A 730 -18.72 10.52 -22.26
C GLU A 730 -17.63 11.46 -21.72
N PHE A 731 -16.91 11.02 -20.70
CA PHE A 731 -15.75 11.77 -20.21
C PHE A 731 -14.68 11.82 -21.30
N LYS A 732 -14.33 13.03 -21.72
CA LYS A 732 -13.25 13.31 -22.67
C LYS A 732 -12.21 14.18 -22.00
N SER A 733 -11.00 13.64 -21.88
CA SER A 733 -9.84 14.39 -21.43
C SER A 733 -9.34 15.30 -22.56
N ASP A 734 -9.18 16.58 -22.27
CA ASP A 734 -8.70 17.62 -23.19
C ASP A 734 -7.17 17.76 -23.21
N LYS A 735 -6.48 16.93 -22.41
CA LYS A 735 -5.03 16.96 -22.25
C LYS A 735 -4.31 16.74 -23.57
N ASP A 736 -3.18 17.43 -23.74
CA ASP A 736 -2.45 17.45 -25.02
C ASP A 736 -2.01 16.06 -25.50
N TYR A 737 -1.69 15.13 -24.59
CA TYR A 737 -1.30 13.77 -24.97
C TYR A 737 -2.45 12.96 -25.60
N MET A 738 -3.71 13.31 -25.33
CA MET A 738 -4.87 12.62 -25.92
C MET A 738 -5.05 12.94 -27.40
N LYS A 739 -4.58 14.10 -27.87
CA LYS A 739 -4.64 14.52 -29.28
C LYS A 739 -3.84 13.60 -30.19
N ASN A 740 -2.86 12.88 -29.64
CA ASN A 740 -1.98 11.96 -30.37
C ASN A 740 -2.51 10.52 -30.45
N LEU A 741 -3.63 10.21 -29.77
CA LEU A 741 -4.28 8.89 -29.80
C LEU A 741 -5.32 8.84 -30.93
N VAL A 742 -4.83 8.66 -32.17
CA VAL A 742 -5.64 8.58 -33.37
C VAL A 742 -5.41 7.27 -34.12
N GLY A 743 -6.43 6.84 -34.88
CA GLY A 743 -6.34 5.67 -35.77
C GLY A 743 -6.64 4.35 -35.07
N LYS A 744 -6.03 3.27 -35.58
CA LYS A 744 -6.26 1.90 -35.10
C LYS A 744 -5.61 1.70 -33.71
N PRO A 745 -6.12 0.76 -32.89
CA PRO A 745 -5.53 0.45 -31.59
C PRO A 745 -4.01 0.20 -31.60
N ASP A 746 -3.46 -0.44 -32.64
CA ASP A 746 -2.02 -0.71 -32.75
C ASP A 746 -1.18 0.56 -32.92
N SER A 747 -1.59 1.48 -33.80
CA SER A 747 -0.88 2.75 -33.99
C SER A 747 -1.00 3.64 -32.76
N ALA A 748 -2.18 3.67 -32.14
CA ALA A 748 -2.40 4.41 -30.90
C ALA A 748 -1.53 3.87 -29.75
N TYR A 749 -1.35 2.54 -29.67
CA TYR A 749 -0.51 1.93 -28.64
C TYR A 749 0.96 2.32 -28.81
N GLN A 750 1.46 2.35 -30.05
CA GLN A 750 2.82 2.84 -30.33
C GLN A 750 2.99 4.33 -30.00
N SER A 751 1.98 5.16 -30.29
CA SER A 751 1.98 6.56 -29.86
C SER A 751 2.03 6.69 -28.35
N TYR A 752 1.23 5.90 -27.62
CA TYR A 752 1.23 5.83 -26.15
C TYR A 752 2.63 5.50 -25.60
N LEU A 753 3.28 4.46 -26.13
CA LEU A 753 4.62 4.07 -25.68
C LEU A 753 5.66 5.18 -25.89
N LYS A 754 5.58 5.91 -27.02
CA LYS A 754 6.49 7.04 -27.33
C LYS A 754 6.31 8.21 -26.37
N MET A 755 5.08 8.53 -25.98
CA MET A 755 4.80 9.66 -25.09
C MET A 755 4.97 9.32 -23.60
N ARG A 756 4.96 8.03 -23.23
CA ARG A 756 4.98 7.56 -21.83
C ARG A 756 6.17 8.09 -21.02
N SER A 757 7.36 8.21 -21.58
CA SER A 757 8.54 8.70 -20.84
C SER A 757 8.35 10.10 -20.24
N LYS A 758 7.56 10.96 -20.89
CA LYS A 758 7.24 12.31 -20.41
C LYS A 758 6.21 12.33 -19.28
N TYR A 759 5.37 11.31 -19.19
CA TYR A 759 4.24 11.22 -18.27
C TYR A 759 4.31 10.01 -17.34
N ILE A 760 5.52 9.44 -17.18
CA ILE A 760 5.70 8.11 -16.58
C ILE A 760 5.19 8.04 -15.14
N SER A 761 5.28 9.14 -14.39
CA SER A 761 4.83 9.28 -13.00
C SER A 761 3.43 9.91 -12.86
N THR A 762 2.67 10.06 -13.94
CA THR A 762 1.36 10.73 -13.94
C THR A 762 0.22 9.70 -13.97
N PRO A 763 -0.50 9.44 -12.86
CA PRO A 763 -1.58 8.44 -12.83
C PRO A 763 -2.68 8.69 -13.88
N MET A 764 -3.06 9.96 -14.05
CA MET A 764 -4.09 10.36 -15.01
C MET A 764 -3.75 10.06 -16.47
N PHE A 765 -2.47 10.04 -16.82
CA PHE A 765 -2.05 9.67 -18.16
C PHE A 765 -2.45 8.22 -18.49
N TYR A 766 -2.17 7.28 -17.58
CA TYR A 766 -2.55 5.89 -17.75
C TYR A 766 -4.07 5.70 -17.69
N PHE A 767 -4.76 6.40 -16.80
CA PHE A 767 -6.21 6.37 -16.69
C PHE A 767 -6.90 6.80 -18.01
N ASP A 768 -6.51 7.94 -18.56
CA ASP A 768 -7.11 8.53 -19.76
C ASP A 768 -6.84 7.67 -20.99
N VAL A 769 -5.59 7.21 -21.16
CA VAL A 769 -5.22 6.34 -22.28
C VAL A 769 -5.98 5.00 -22.18
N ALA A 770 -6.02 4.37 -21.00
CA ALA A 770 -6.77 3.12 -20.81
C ALA A 770 -8.26 3.31 -21.13
N ASN A 771 -8.85 4.43 -20.71
CA ASN A 771 -10.24 4.75 -21.03
C ASN A 771 -10.49 4.80 -22.55
N TRP A 772 -9.57 5.39 -23.32
CA TRP A 772 -9.65 5.40 -24.78
C TRP A 772 -9.61 3.98 -25.37
N PHE A 773 -8.73 3.10 -24.89
CA PHE A 773 -8.68 1.71 -25.37
C PHE A 773 -9.93 0.90 -25.01
N TYR A 774 -10.54 1.14 -23.84
CA TYR A 774 -11.84 0.54 -23.50
C TYR A 774 -12.95 0.98 -24.48
N GLN A 775 -12.97 2.24 -24.90
CA GLN A 775 -13.92 2.74 -25.92
C GLN A 775 -13.71 2.08 -27.29
N GLN A 776 -12.45 1.76 -27.64
CA GLN A 776 -12.12 0.99 -28.84
C GLN A 776 -12.37 -0.53 -28.71
N ARG A 777 -12.96 -0.99 -27.59
CA ARG A 777 -13.21 -2.40 -27.27
C ARG A 777 -11.95 -3.26 -27.17
N ASP A 778 -10.82 -2.65 -26.86
CA ASP A 778 -9.56 -3.35 -26.61
C ASP A 778 -9.30 -3.45 -25.10
N SER A 779 -10.06 -4.33 -24.44
CA SER A 779 -9.98 -4.51 -23.00
C SER A 779 -8.63 -5.04 -22.52
N VAL A 780 -7.91 -5.79 -23.35
CA VAL A 780 -6.61 -6.39 -22.98
C VAL A 780 -5.57 -5.28 -22.82
N ARG A 781 -5.38 -4.44 -23.84
CA ARG A 781 -4.45 -3.32 -23.74
C ARG A 781 -4.91 -2.27 -22.75
N ALA A 782 -6.21 -2.02 -22.67
CA ALA A 782 -6.74 -1.08 -21.68
C ALA A 782 -6.41 -1.52 -20.24
N LEU A 783 -6.54 -2.81 -19.92
CA LEU A 783 -6.20 -3.34 -18.61
C LEU A 783 -4.68 -3.30 -18.34
N THR A 784 -3.85 -3.67 -19.31
CA THR A 784 -2.39 -3.54 -19.18
C THR A 784 -2.00 -2.08 -18.91
N ILE A 785 -2.51 -1.12 -19.69
CA ILE A 785 -2.21 0.30 -19.50
C ILE A 785 -2.70 0.79 -18.13
N LEU A 786 -3.91 0.41 -17.73
CA LEU A 786 -4.50 0.80 -16.45
C LEU A 786 -3.70 0.23 -15.26
N SER A 787 -3.23 -1.01 -15.35
CA SER A 787 -2.49 -1.68 -14.28
C SER A 787 -1.16 -1.00 -13.94
N ASN A 788 -0.60 -0.18 -14.83
CA ASN A 788 0.58 0.64 -14.54
C ASN A 788 0.37 1.57 -13.32
N ILE A 789 -0.87 1.96 -13.02
CA ILE A 789 -1.17 2.80 -11.84
C ILE A 789 -0.68 2.13 -10.55
N ALA A 790 -0.71 0.79 -10.48
CA ALA A 790 -0.26 0.03 -9.32
C ALA A 790 1.27 0.07 -9.11
N ASP A 791 2.04 0.42 -10.15
CA ASP A 791 3.51 0.50 -10.14
C ASP A 791 4.04 1.92 -9.87
N LEU A 792 3.17 2.95 -9.86
CA LEU A 792 3.61 4.35 -9.75
C LEU A 792 4.09 4.70 -8.34
N ASP A 793 3.36 4.24 -7.33
CA ASP A 793 3.69 4.43 -5.92
C ASP A 793 3.15 3.26 -5.11
N LEU A 794 4.08 2.55 -4.45
CA LEU A 794 3.79 1.31 -3.73
C LEU A 794 3.04 1.63 -2.44
N GLU A 795 2.08 0.77 -2.07
CA GLU A 795 1.20 0.95 -0.91
C GLU A 795 0.35 2.25 -0.92
N ASN A 796 0.15 2.87 -2.10
CA ASN A 796 -0.65 4.08 -2.22
C ASN A 796 -2.16 3.77 -2.37
N ALA A 797 -2.89 3.93 -1.26
CA ALA A 797 -4.33 3.64 -1.20
C ALA A 797 -5.17 4.48 -2.19
N ASP A 798 -4.84 5.75 -2.41
CA ASP A 798 -5.60 6.64 -3.32
C ASP A 798 -5.51 6.16 -4.78
N LEU A 799 -4.31 5.71 -5.19
CA LEU A 799 -4.07 5.13 -6.51
C LEU A 799 -4.81 3.80 -6.67
N TYR A 800 -4.75 2.93 -5.66
CA TYR A 800 -5.45 1.65 -5.68
C TYR A 800 -6.98 1.83 -5.65
N LYS A 801 -7.52 2.81 -4.93
CA LYS A 801 -8.96 3.16 -4.99
C LYS A 801 -9.36 3.60 -6.40
N THR A 802 -8.57 4.48 -7.03
CA THR A 802 -8.80 4.92 -8.43
C THR A 802 -8.83 3.74 -9.39
N LEU A 803 -7.88 2.82 -9.22
CA LEU A 803 -7.79 1.59 -9.99
C LEU A 803 -9.01 0.68 -9.76
N ALA A 804 -9.39 0.43 -8.50
CA ALA A 804 -10.56 -0.37 -8.12
C ALA A 804 -11.85 0.17 -8.77
N TYR A 805 -12.04 1.50 -8.72
CA TYR A 805 -13.18 2.17 -9.32
C TYR A 805 -13.28 1.91 -10.82
N LYS A 806 -12.15 2.00 -11.53
CA LYS A 806 -12.11 1.73 -12.98
C LYS A 806 -12.31 0.25 -13.30
N LEU A 807 -11.75 -0.65 -12.49
CA LEU A 807 -11.95 -2.09 -12.63
C LEU A 807 -13.44 -2.47 -12.42
N LYS A 808 -14.09 -1.88 -11.42
CA LYS A 808 -15.53 -2.04 -11.17
C LYS A 808 -16.38 -1.56 -12.34
N GLN A 809 -16.08 -0.36 -12.87
CA GLN A 809 -16.77 0.21 -14.02
C GLN A 809 -16.69 -0.68 -15.26
N THR A 810 -15.55 -1.32 -15.46
CA THR A 810 -15.25 -2.14 -16.63
C THR A 810 -15.61 -3.62 -16.45
N GLY A 811 -16.04 -4.02 -15.25
CA GLY A 811 -16.47 -5.40 -14.94
C GLY A 811 -15.31 -6.36 -14.64
N ASN A 812 -14.10 -5.85 -14.39
CA ASN A 812 -12.92 -6.65 -14.03
C ASN A 812 -12.94 -7.00 -12.52
N TYR A 813 -14.00 -7.69 -12.08
CA TYR A 813 -14.30 -7.91 -10.66
C TYR A 813 -13.23 -8.72 -9.91
N LYS A 814 -12.53 -9.63 -10.58
CA LYS A 814 -11.45 -10.42 -9.95
C LYS A 814 -10.28 -9.54 -9.53
N ASP A 815 -9.90 -8.62 -10.40
CA ASP A 815 -8.81 -7.69 -10.14
C ASP A 815 -9.25 -6.63 -9.13
N GLU A 816 -10.50 -6.14 -9.23
CA GLU A 816 -11.10 -5.25 -8.22
C GLU A 816 -11.04 -5.86 -6.81
N LEU A 817 -11.36 -7.16 -6.68
CA LEU A 817 -11.32 -7.85 -5.40
C LEU A 817 -9.90 -7.89 -4.81
N PHE A 818 -8.89 -8.13 -5.64
CA PHE A 818 -7.49 -8.11 -5.20
C PHE A 818 -7.07 -6.70 -4.76
N ILE A 819 -7.38 -5.68 -5.55
CA ILE A 819 -7.02 -4.29 -5.28
C ILE A 819 -7.73 -3.78 -4.01
N THR A 820 -9.03 -4.03 -3.85
CA THR A 820 -9.78 -3.61 -2.65
C THR A 820 -9.33 -4.36 -1.40
N GLN A 821 -8.90 -5.63 -1.53
CA GLN A 821 -8.27 -6.36 -0.43
C GLN A 821 -6.97 -5.69 0.03
N LYS A 822 -6.12 -5.23 -0.91
CA LYS A 822 -4.89 -4.49 -0.59
C LYS A 822 -5.19 -3.16 0.10
N VAL A 823 -6.18 -2.40 -0.40
CA VAL A 823 -6.64 -1.17 0.26
C VAL A 823 -7.10 -1.45 1.68
N LEU A 824 -7.89 -2.52 1.92
CA LEU A 824 -8.31 -2.89 3.27
C LEU A 824 -7.15 -3.31 4.17
N GLN A 825 -6.11 -3.97 3.63
CA GLN A 825 -4.90 -4.30 4.38
C GLN A 825 -4.15 -3.05 4.85
N TRP A 826 -4.04 -2.04 3.99
CA TRP A 826 -3.33 -0.79 4.31
C TRP A 826 -4.16 0.20 5.12
N ARG A 827 -5.48 0.19 4.91
CA ARG A 827 -6.44 1.12 5.50
C ARG A 827 -7.58 0.40 6.26
N PRO A 828 -7.27 -0.48 7.24
CA PRO A 828 -8.27 -1.23 8.01
C PRO A 828 -9.01 -0.36 9.06
N MET A 829 -8.62 0.90 9.22
CA MET A 829 -9.29 1.89 10.06
C MET A 829 -10.38 2.67 9.31
N ASP A 830 -10.42 2.58 7.97
CA ASP A 830 -11.40 3.30 7.16
C ASP A 830 -12.64 2.43 6.91
N ALA A 831 -13.81 2.91 7.30
CA ALA A 831 -15.07 2.19 7.09
C ALA A 831 -15.35 1.91 5.61
N GLN A 832 -14.98 2.87 4.73
CA GLN A 832 -15.09 2.71 3.28
C GLN A 832 -14.26 1.54 2.74
N SER A 833 -13.10 1.22 3.33
CA SER A 833 -12.26 0.10 2.87
C SER A 833 -12.95 -1.25 3.03
N TYR A 834 -13.66 -1.45 4.15
CA TYR A 834 -14.47 -2.66 4.36
C TYR A 834 -15.64 -2.72 3.39
N ARG A 835 -16.31 -1.58 3.18
CA ARG A 835 -17.43 -1.48 2.26
C ARG A 835 -17.02 -1.81 0.83
N ASP A 836 -15.96 -1.18 0.31
CA ASP A 836 -15.50 -1.38 -1.05
C ASP A 836 -15.06 -2.84 -1.28
N TYR A 837 -14.34 -3.43 -0.33
CA TYR A 837 -14.00 -4.85 -0.36
C TYR A 837 -15.24 -5.77 -0.30
N ALA A 838 -16.23 -5.44 0.52
CA ALA A 838 -17.48 -6.19 0.60
C ALA A 838 -18.28 -6.15 -0.71
N LEU A 839 -18.34 -4.99 -1.37
CA LEU A 839 -19.01 -4.85 -2.66
C LEU A 839 -18.27 -5.64 -3.75
N ALA A 840 -16.93 -5.62 -3.77
CA ALA A 840 -16.13 -6.44 -4.68
C ALA A 840 -16.31 -7.95 -4.43
N LEU A 841 -16.42 -8.37 -3.16
CA LEU A 841 -16.77 -9.75 -2.78
C LEU A 841 -18.15 -10.15 -3.33
N ALA A 842 -19.16 -9.28 -3.17
CA ALA A 842 -20.50 -9.52 -3.67
C ALA A 842 -20.53 -9.62 -5.21
N ASP A 843 -19.78 -8.79 -5.91
CA ASP A 843 -19.63 -8.83 -7.37
C ASP A 843 -18.92 -10.11 -7.86
N ASN A 844 -18.10 -10.75 -7.01
CA ASN A 844 -17.50 -12.06 -7.25
C ASN A 844 -18.33 -13.25 -6.71
N GLY A 845 -19.55 -13.00 -6.21
CA GLY A 845 -20.44 -14.06 -5.70
C GLY A 845 -20.12 -14.57 -4.30
N GLN A 846 -19.21 -13.91 -3.57
CA GLN A 846 -18.82 -14.27 -2.20
C GLN A 846 -19.72 -13.56 -1.17
N TYR A 847 -21.02 -13.91 -1.19
CA TYR A 847 -22.05 -13.15 -0.47
C TYR A 847 -21.93 -13.18 1.06
N GLN A 848 -21.53 -14.30 1.66
CA GLN A 848 -21.37 -14.36 3.13
C GLN A 848 -20.24 -13.43 3.59
N ALA A 849 -19.07 -13.54 2.96
CA ALA A 849 -17.93 -12.68 3.29
C ALA A 849 -18.25 -11.20 3.04
N ALA A 850 -19.04 -10.88 2.01
CA ALA A 850 -19.52 -9.52 1.78
C ALA A 850 -20.41 -9.04 2.94
N LEU A 851 -21.37 -9.86 3.37
CA LEU A 851 -22.26 -9.56 4.48
C LEU A 851 -21.49 -9.33 5.80
N ASP A 852 -20.53 -10.21 6.10
CA ASP A 852 -19.71 -10.12 7.30
C ASP A 852 -18.88 -8.82 7.34
N ASN A 853 -18.32 -8.40 6.19
CA ASN A 853 -17.54 -7.16 6.11
C ASN A 853 -18.43 -5.90 6.17
N LEU A 854 -19.63 -5.91 5.58
CA LEU A 854 -20.60 -4.82 5.76
C LEU A 854 -21.04 -4.71 7.23
N TYR A 855 -21.29 -5.83 7.90
CA TYR A 855 -21.69 -5.83 9.30
C TYR A 855 -20.55 -5.39 10.23
N LYS A 856 -19.29 -5.66 9.88
CA LYS A 856 -18.13 -5.14 10.60
C LYS A 856 -18.12 -3.60 10.63
N VAL A 857 -18.49 -2.92 9.54
CA VAL A 857 -18.57 -1.45 9.54
C VAL A 857 -19.51 -0.93 10.64
N LEU A 858 -20.60 -1.64 10.93
CA LEU A 858 -21.58 -1.25 11.96
C LEU A 858 -21.20 -1.67 13.39
N THR A 859 -20.17 -2.51 13.55
CA THR A 859 -19.87 -3.18 14.84
C THR A 859 -18.42 -3.05 15.28
N GLN A 860 -17.54 -2.59 14.41
CA GLN A 860 -16.14 -2.33 14.70
C GLN A 860 -16.03 -1.06 15.54
N SER A 861 -15.36 -1.17 16.69
CA SER A 861 -15.03 0.00 17.50
C SER A 861 -13.92 0.77 16.82
N TYR A 862 -14.27 1.83 16.12
CA TYR A 862 -13.32 2.86 15.74
C TYR A 862 -13.01 3.74 16.96
N ASN A 863 -11.89 4.46 16.95
CA ASN A 863 -11.70 5.50 17.97
C ASN A 863 -12.77 6.60 17.75
N ALA A 864 -13.12 7.37 18.79
CA ALA A 864 -14.22 8.34 18.73
C ALA A 864 -14.10 9.34 17.55
N GLN A 865 -12.88 9.73 17.18
CA GLN A 865 -12.64 10.70 16.10
C GLN A 865 -12.95 10.11 14.72
N ILE A 866 -12.66 8.83 14.52
CA ILE A 866 -12.99 8.11 13.28
C ILE A 866 -14.50 7.84 13.23
N ALA A 867 -15.10 7.48 14.36
CA ALA A 867 -16.55 7.32 14.45
C ALA A 867 -17.28 8.63 14.11
N ASP A 868 -16.79 9.78 14.60
CA ASP A 868 -17.33 11.10 14.25
C ASP A 868 -17.08 11.44 12.76
N ARG A 869 -15.91 11.09 12.22
CA ARG A 869 -15.55 11.32 10.80
C ARG A 869 -16.46 10.56 9.84
N ASP A 870 -16.76 9.29 10.16
CA ASP A 870 -17.52 8.38 9.32
C ASP A 870 -19.03 8.33 9.68
N GLN A 871 -19.48 9.24 10.57
CA GLN A 871 -20.86 9.29 11.05
C GLN A 871 -21.86 9.47 9.89
N GLY A 872 -22.81 8.54 9.75
CA GLY A 872 -23.80 8.53 8.67
C GLY A 872 -23.57 7.44 7.64
N ILE A 873 -22.39 6.78 7.64
CA ILE A 873 -22.11 5.67 6.72
C ILE A 873 -23.04 4.47 6.98
N GLU A 874 -23.60 4.37 8.19
CA GLU A 874 -24.53 3.33 8.59
C GLU A 874 -25.75 3.29 7.65
N GLU A 875 -26.29 4.45 7.26
CA GLU A 875 -27.46 4.53 6.35
C GLU A 875 -27.19 3.79 5.03
N ILE A 876 -25.98 3.95 4.50
CA ILE A 876 -25.52 3.38 3.23
C ILE A 876 -25.29 1.88 3.37
N VAL A 877 -24.56 1.48 4.43
CA VAL A 877 -24.22 0.09 4.71
C VAL A 877 -25.46 -0.74 5.02
N ILE A 878 -26.42 -0.20 5.78
CA ILE A 878 -27.71 -0.84 6.05
C ILE A 878 -28.46 -1.09 4.73
N SER A 879 -28.47 -0.10 3.83
CA SER A 879 -29.13 -0.22 2.51
C SER A 879 -28.46 -1.27 1.61
N GLU A 880 -27.15 -1.43 1.71
CA GLU A 880 -26.37 -2.43 0.95
C GLU A 880 -26.53 -3.83 1.51
N MET A 881 -26.46 -3.95 2.84
CA MET A 881 -26.71 -5.20 3.57
C MET A 881 -28.10 -5.74 3.24
N ASN A 882 -29.14 -4.90 3.32
CA ASN A 882 -30.51 -5.32 3.03
C ASN A 882 -30.72 -5.69 1.55
N ASN A 883 -30.02 -5.04 0.61
CA ASN A 883 -30.08 -5.43 -0.79
C ASN A 883 -29.39 -6.78 -1.05
N LEU A 884 -28.25 -7.03 -0.40
CA LEU A 884 -27.56 -8.31 -0.46
C LEU A 884 -28.46 -9.43 0.07
N LEU A 885 -29.14 -9.21 1.20
CA LEU A 885 -30.12 -10.13 1.77
C LEU A 885 -31.35 -10.31 0.87
N ALA A 886 -31.88 -9.24 0.27
CA ALA A 886 -33.03 -9.33 -0.63
C ALA A 886 -32.73 -10.18 -1.88
N LYS A 887 -31.50 -10.09 -2.42
CA LYS A 887 -31.10 -10.85 -3.62
C LYS A 887 -30.59 -12.25 -3.31
N HIS A 888 -29.94 -12.43 -2.17
CA HIS A 888 -29.13 -13.62 -1.88
C HIS A 888 -29.33 -14.18 -0.47
N GLY A 889 -30.40 -13.80 0.23
CA GLY A 889 -30.70 -14.20 1.60
C GLY A 889 -30.74 -15.72 1.83
N SER A 890 -31.10 -16.51 0.82
CA SER A 890 -31.07 -17.98 0.90
C SER A 890 -29.66 -18.58 0.86
N LYS A 891 -28.64 -17.78 0.53
CA LYS A 891 -27.23 -18.19 0.40
C LYS A 891 -26.34 -17.65 1.52
N VAL A 892 -26.91 -16.93 2.48
CA VAL A 892 -26.17 -16.29 3.57
C VAL A 892 -26.83 -16.56 4.92
N ASN A 893 -26.00 -16.63 5.96
CA ASN A 893 -26.38 -16.80 7.34
C ASN A 893 -26.49 -15.44 8.03
N THR A 894 -27.63 -15.15 8.64
CA THR A 894 -27.92 -13.89 9.33
C THR A 894 -28.02 -14.03 10.84
N LYS A 895 -27.60 -15.15 11.43
CA LYS A 895 -27.74 -15.43 12.87
C LYS A 895 -27.04 -14.41 13.77
N GLU A 896 -25.91 -13.89 13.34
CA GLU A 896 -25.09 -12.93 14.10
C GLU A 896 -25.50 -11.46 13.88
N ILE A 897 -26.44 -11.21 12.95
CA ILE A 897 -26.91 -9.87 12.61
C ILE A 897 -28.07 -9.50 13.52
N ASP A 898 -28.01 -8.29 14.09
CA ASP A 898 -29.16 -7.72 14.80
C ASP A 898 -30.36 -7.59 13.85
N LYS A 899 -31.42 -8.35 14.14
CA LYS A 899 -32.64 -8.42 13.32
C LYS A 899 -33.30 -7.05 13.13
N ARG A 900 -33.07 -6.09 14.03
CA ARG A 900 -33.61 -4.72 13.91
C ARG A 900 -33.08 -4.00 12.67
N LEU A 901 -31.86 -4.32 12.23
CA LEU A 901 -31.19 -3.75 11.05
C LEU A 901 -31.66 -4.37 9.73
N ILE A 902 -32.37 -5.50 9.76
CA ILE A 902 -32.88 -6.18 8.58
C ILE A 902 -34.26 -5.58 8.22
N GLN A 903 -34.25 -4.54 7.40
CA GLN A 903 -35.45 -3.88 6.88
C GLN A 903 -35.36 -3.80 5.35
N PRO A 904 -36.24 -4.49 4.60
CA PRO A 904 -36.29 -4.35 3.15
C PRO A 904 -36.89 -2.98 2.78
N LEU A 905 -36.06 -2.11 2.20
CA LEU A 905 -36.43 -0.74 1.82
C LEU A 905 -36.20 -0.52 0.30
N PRO A 906 -37.01 -1.17 -0.57
CA PRO A 906 -36.85 -1.02 -2.01
C PRO A 906 -37.20 0.40 -2.46
N VAL A 907 -36.44 0.90 -3.43
CA VAL A 907 -36.62 2.24 -4.01
C VAL A 907 -36.51 2.21 -5.53
N ASP A 908 -37.20 3.13 -6.21
CA ASP A 908 -37.17 3.24 -7.66
C ASP A 908 -35.79 3.68 -8.16
N VAL A 909 -35.16 4.62 -7.47
CA VAL A 909 -33.80 5.07 -7.80
C VAL A 909 -32.94 5.25 -6.55
N ARG A 910 -31.68 4.82 -6.66
CA ARG A 910 -30.61 5.11 -5.69
C ARG A 910 -29.36 5.56 -6.45
N VAL A 911 -28.71 6.61 -5.99
CA VAL A 911 -27.39 7.06 -6.47
C VAL A 911 -26.44 7.03 -5.29
N VAL A 912 -25.25 6.46 -5.45
CA VAL A 912 -24.20 6.47 -4.42
C VAL A 912 -22.93 7.08 -5.01
N LEU A 913 -22.41 8.12 -4.37
CA LEU A 913 -21.20 8.83 -4.74
C LEU A 913 -20.06 8.43 -3.79
N ASN A 914 -18.94 7.94 -4.33
CA ASN A 914 -17.71 7.67 -3.57
C ASN A 914 -16.53 8.45 -4.15
N TRP A 915 -15.46 8.63 -3.40
CA TRP A 915 -14.22 9.26 -3.88
C TRP A 915 -12.96 8.62 -3.29
N ASN A 916 -11.84 8.80 -3.99
CA ASN A 916 -10.59 8.08 -3.72
C ASN A 916 -9.67 8.74 -2.69
N LYS A 917 -9.89 10.02 -2.32
CA LYS A 917 -9.02 10.78 -1.41
C LYS A 917 -9.67 11.11 -0.08
N ASN A 918 -8.86 11.18 0.98
CA ASN A 918 -9.30 11.73 2.26
C ASN A 918 -9.28 13.26 2.24
N ASP A 919 -9.91 13.91 3.22
CA ASP A 919 -9.88 15.37 3.43
C ASP A 919 -10.28 16.21 2.21
N THR A 920 -11.23 15.68 1.44
CA THR A 920 -11.88 16.35 0.32
C THR A 920 -13.33 16.63 0.66
N ASP A 921 -13.79 17.81 0.24
CA ASP A 921 -15.15 18.31 0.51
C ASP A 921 -15.94 18.20 -0.81
N ILE A 922 -16.82 17.20 -0.87
CA ILE A 922 -17.52 16.77 -2.08
C ILE A 922 -19.01 16.57 -1.77
N ASP A 923 -19.87 17.41 -2.35
CA ASP A 923 -21.32 17.27 -2.22
C ASP A 923 -21.92 16.52 -3.42
N LEU A 924 -22.82 15.57 -3.15
CA LEU A 924 -23.76 15.02 -4.13
C LEU A 924 -24.95 15.97 -4.30
N TRP A 925 -25.11 16.47 -5.52
CA TRP A 925 -26.27 17.25 -5.93
C TRP A 925 -27.14 16.46 -6.90
N LEU A 926 -28.45 16.45 -6.66
CA LEU A 926 -29.40 15.82 -7.55
C LEU A 926 -30.58 16.74 -7.81
N THR A 927 -30.78 17.12 -9.07
CA THR A 927 -31.95 17.90 -9.49
C THR A 927 -33.01 16.98 -10.06
N ASP A 928 -34.22 17.05 -9.51
CA ASP A 928 -35.35 16.23 -9.91
C ASP A 928 -36.14 16.83 -11.11
N PRO A 929 -37.12 16.12 -11.69
CA PRO A 929 -37.88 16.60 -12.84
C PRO A 929 -38.72 17.87 -12.58
N THR A 930 -38.93 18.24 -11.30
CA THR A 930 -39.63 19.47 -10.92
C THR A 930 -38.71 20.70 -10.94
N GLY A 931 -37.40 20.47 -11.13
CA GLY A 931 -36.36 21.50 -11.04
C GLY A 931 -35.88 21.73 -9.60
N GLU A 932 -36.37 20.97 -8.62
CA GLU A 932 -35.91 21.04 -7.25
C GLU A 932 -34.57 20.31 -7.11
N LYS A 933 -33.59 20.98 -6.49
CA LYS A 933 -32.28 20.42 -6.21
C LYS A 933 -32.25 19.86 -4.77
N GLY A 934 -31.99 18.57 -4.65
CA GLY A 934 -31.61 17.91 -3.41
C GLY A 934 -30.09 17.93 -3.23
N PHE A 935 -29.65 18.31 -2.03
CA PHE A 935 -28.26 18.34 -1.57
C PHE A 935 -28.28 18.38 -0.03
N TYR A 936 -27.13 18.40 0.67
CA TYR A 936 -27.11 18.41 2.14
C TYR A 936 -28.02 19.48 2.78
N GLY A 937 -27.99 20.72 2.28
CA GLY A 937 -28.84 21.82 2.75
C GLY A 937 -30.33 21.71 2.36
N ASN A 938 -30.69 20.82 1.43
CA ASN A 938 -32.06 20.44 1.09
C ASN A 938 -32.18 18.90 0.97
N SER A 939 -31.99 18.21 2.09
CA SER A 939 -31.85 16.75 2.11
C SER A 939 -33.16 15.98 1.88
N ARG A 940 -34.30 16.67 1.79
CA ARG A 940 -35.63 16.10 1.54
C ARG A 940 -36.39 16.92 0.52
N THR A 941 -36.45 16.45 -0.72
CA THR A 941 -37.20 17.10 -1.81
C THR A 941 -38.71 16.89 -1.67
N LYS A 942 -39.52 17.75 -2.31
CA LYS A 942 -41.00 17.69 -2.28
C LYS A 942 -41.56 16.38 -2.83
N ILE A 943 -40.88 15.77 -3.79
CA ILE A 943 -41.28 14.49 -4.38
C ILE A 943 -40.82 13.27 -3.55
N GLY A 944 -40.20 13.51 -2.39
CA GLY A 944 -39.78 12.46 -1.47
C GLY A 944 -38.37 11.91 -1.70
N GLY A 945 -37.56 12.53 -2.54
CA GLY A 945 -36.13 12.22 -2.64
C GLY A 945 -35.38 12.59 -1.36
N ARG A 946 -34.47 11.72 -0.91
CA ARG A 946 -33.66 11.86 0.31
C ARG A 946 -32.16 11.86 -0.04
N ILE A 947 -31.40 12.79 0.52
CA ILE A 947 -29.92 12.81 0.54
C ILE A 947 -29.43 12.37 1.93
N SER A 948 -28.33 11.64 2.00
CA SER A 948 -27.68 11.24 3.27
C SER A 948 -27.00 12.41 3.98
N ASN A 949 -26.40 12.14 5.14
CA ASN A 949 -25.51 13.10 5.79
C ASN A 949 -24.30 13.44 4.90
N ASP A 950 -23.77 14.64 5.13
CA ASP A 950 -22.57 15.20 4.48
C ASP A 950 -21.28 14.74 5.19
N PHE A 951 -20.27 14.41 4.40
CA PHE A 951 -18.95 13.97 4.86
C PHE A 951 -17.88 15.02 4.56
N THR A 952 -17.60 15.89 5.54
CA THR A 952 -16.73 17.08 5.36
C THR A 952 -15.23 16.87 5.64
N SER A 953 -14.84 15.72 6.21
CA SER A 953 -13.52 15.49 6.82
C SER A 953 -12.95 14.07 6.63
N GLY A 954 -13.58 13.28 5.75
CA GLY A 954 -13.34 11.84 5.57
C GLY A 954 -13.44 11.38 4.12
N TYR A 955 -13.37 10.08 3.92
CA TYR A 955 -13.79 9.49 2.66
C TYR A 955 -15.31 9.41 2.63
N GLY A 956 -15.90 9.62 1.45
CA GLY A 956 -17.33 9.39 1.25
C GLY A 956 -17.74 7.94 1.57
N PRO A 957 -19.04 7.67 1.62
CA PRO A 957 -19.91 8.03 0.50
C PRO A 957 -21.10 8.92 0.85
N GLU A 958 -21.67 9.55 -0.17
CA GLU A 958 -23.00 10.17 -0.10
C GLU A 958 -24.01 9.39 -0.93
N GLN A 959 -25.28 9.38 -0.53
CA GLN A 959 -26.34 8.73 -1.28
C GLN A 959 -27.58 9.61 -1.50
N PHE A 960 -28.22 9.39 -2.64
CA PHE A 960 -29.60 9.81 -2.91
C PHE A 960 -30.51 8.60 -3.04
N MET A 961 -31.72 8.67 -2.48
CA MET A 961 -32.77 7.65 -2.65
C MET A 961 -34.13 8.28 -2.93
N ILE A 962 -34.91 7.69 -3.82
CA ILE A 962 -36.32 8.05 -4.05
C ILE A 962 -37.19 6.81 -4.19
N LYS A 963 -38.18 6.66 -3.30
CA LYS A 963 -39.06 5.50 -3.25
C LYS A 963 -39.92 5.36 -4.51
N LYS A 964 -40.61 6.44 -4.88
CA LYS A 964 -41.51 6.53 -6.04
C LYS A 964 -41.01 7.65 -6.95
N ALA A 965 -40.24 7.31 -7.98
CA ALA A 965 -39.73 8.32 -8.91
C ALA A 965 -40.85 8.79 -9.85
N ILE A 966 -40.93 10.10 -10.08
CA ILE A 966 -41.85 10.65 -11.08
C ILE A 966 -41.18 10.61 -12.46
N LYS A 967 -41.99 10.62 -13.52
CA LYS A 967 -41.46 10.58 -14.88
C LYS A 967 -40.67 11.86 -15.18
N GLY A 968 -39.54 11.69 -15.85
CA GLY A 968 -38.73 12.80 -16.32
C GLY A 968 -37.26 12.68 -15.99
N LYS A 969 -36.54 13.77 -16.25
CA LYS A 969 -35.09 13.82 -16.20
C LYS A 969 -34.59 14.17 -14.80
N TYR A 970 -33.72 13.33 -14.28
CA TYR A 970 -32.96 13.58 -13.06
C TYR A 970 -31.51 13.88 -13.43
N LYS A 971 -30.97 15.00 -12.92
CA LYS A 971 -29.60 15.45 -13.18
C LYS A 971 -28.73 15.19 -11.95
N ILE A 972 -27.58 14.56 -12.13
CA ILE A 972 -26.60 14.28 -11.07
C ILE A 972 -25.39 15.20 -11.27
N GLU A 973 -25.05 15.95 -10.24
CA GLU A 973 -23.93 16.88 -10.20
C GLU A 973 -23.10 16.64 -8.93
N VAL A 974 -21.82 17.02 -8.98
CA VAL A 974 -20.90 16.96 -7.86
C VAL A 974 -20.31 18.34 -7.62
N ASN A 975 -20.53 18.90 -6.44
CA ASN A 975 -19.85 20.13 -6.07
C ASN A 975 -18.52 19.80 -5.39
N TYR A 976 -17.44 20.43 -5.85
CA TYR A 976 -16.08 20.12 -5.40
C TYR A 976 -15.40 21.41 -4.93
N TYR A 977 -15.19 21.55 -3.62
CA TYR A 977 -14.59 22.75 -3.03
C TYR A 977 -13.05 22.76 -3.07
N GLY A 978 -12.43 21.68 -3.57
CA GLY A 978 -10.98 21.56 -3.77
C GLY A 978 -10.30 20.58 -2.81
N ASP A 979 -9.04 20.26 -3.11
CA ASP A 979 -8.19 19.45 -2.24
C ASP A 979 -7.65 20.33 -1.10
N ARG A 980 -7.81 19.92 0.17
CA ARG A 980 -7.14 20.58 1.30
C ARG A 980 -5.65 20.20 1.40
N GLN A 981 -5.21 19.18 0.65
CA GLN A 981 -3.82 18.68 0.61
C GLN A 981 -3.33 18.47 -0.83
N ILE A 982 -2.12 18.94 -1.14
CA ILE A 982 -1.45 18.66 -2.42
C ILE A 982 -0.86 17.25 -2.35
N ASN A 983 -1.55 16.24 -2.91
CA ASN A 983 -1.07 14.87 -2.95
C ASN A 983 -0.52 14.46 -4.33
N ILE A 984 0.47 13.56 -4.34
CA ILE A 984 1.16 13.03 -5.53
C ILE A 984 0.22 12.11 -6.36
N SER A 985 -0.88 11.63 -5.77
CA SER A 985 -1.85 10.70 -6.38
C SER A 985 -2.66 11.28 -7.55
N GLY A 986 -2.56 12.57 -7.84
CA GLY A 986 -3.29 13.24 -8.93
C GLY A 986 -4.61 13.89 -8.46
N PRO A 987 -5.55 14.21 -9.36
CA PRO A 987 -6.83 14.81 -8.98
C PRO A 987 -7.74 13.82 -8.25
N THR A 988 -8.67 14.35 -7.48
CA THR A 988 -9.72 13.57 -6.82
C THR A 988 -10.62 12.89 -7.87
N THR A 989 -10.78 11.58 -7.76
CA THR A 989 -11.59 10.75 -8.65
C THR A 989 -12.83 10.28 -7.91
N VAL A 990 -14.00 10.54 -8.48
CA VAL A 990 -15.29 10.12 -7.94
C VAL A 990 -15.86 8.93 -8.69
N THR A 991 -16.70 8.16 -8.02
CA THR A 991 -17.58 7.16 -8.62
C THR A 991 -19.03 7.44 -8.29
N ALA A 992 -19.89 7.36 -9.30
CA ALA A 992 -21.33 7.38 -9.11
C ALA A 992 -21.93 6.04 -9.53
N GLU A 993 -22.55 5.34 -8.58
CA GLU A 993 -23.30 4.12 -8.80
C GLU A 993 -24.80 4.43 -8.84
N ILE A 994 -25.39 4.33 -10.02
CA ILE A 994 -26.80 4.60 -10.27
C ILE A 994 -27.54 3.27 -10.34
N TYR A 995 -28.56 3.14 -9.50
CA TYR A 995 -29.42 1.98 -9.41
C TYR A 995 -30.85 2.35 -9.77
N THR A 996 -31.50 1.55 -10.61
CA THR A 996 -32.95 1.58 -10.80
C THR A 996 -33.58 0.32 -10.22
N ARG A 997 -34.78 0.44 -9.64
CA ARG A 997 -35.51 -0.66 -8.96
C ARG A 997 -34.65 -1.33 -7.89
N TYR A 998 -33.95 -0.55 -7.08
CA TYR A 998 -33.01 -1.02 -6.07
C TYR A 998 -33.71 -1.90 -5.03
N ALA A 999 -33.05 -3.00 -4.62
CA ALA A 999 -33.57 -3.97 -3.65
C ALA A 999 -34.92 -4.63 -3.98
N THR A 1000 -35.37 -4.58 -5.25
CA THR A 1000 -36.58 -5.30 -5.73
C THR A 1000 -36.30 -6.69 -6.28
N GLY A 1001 -35.03 -7.09 -6.37
CA GLY A 1001 -34.58 -8.28 -7.12
C GLY A 1001 -34.50 -8.07 -8.65
N LYS A 1002 -35.04 -6.98 -9.19
CA LYS A 1002 -34.99 -6.60 -10.62
C LYS A 1002 -34.13 -5.36 -10.88
N GLN A 1003 -33.20 -5.08 -9.97
CA GLN A 1003 -32.39 -3.86 -10.04
C GLN A 1003 -31.50 -3.84 -11.27
N GLN A 1004 -31.24 -2.65 -11.81
CA GLN A 1004 -30.16 -2.40 -12.75
C GLN A 1004 -29.13 -1.49 -12.08
N ARG A 1005 -27.85 -1.68 -12.40
CA ARG A 1005 -26.73 -0.90 -11.87
C ARG A 1005 -25.93 -0.33 -13.02
N LYS A 1006 -25.54 0.93 -12.90
CA LYS A 1006 -24.57 1.58 -13.80
C LYS A 1006 -23.54 2.32 -12.97
N VAL A 1007 -22.27 2.14 -13.30
CA VAL A 1007 -21.12 2.73 -12.59
C VAL A 1007 -20.47 3.76 -13.51
N ILE A 1008 -20.22 4.95 -12.96
CA ILE A 1008 -19.52 6.05 -13.62
C ILE A 1008 -18.29 6.38 -12.77
N VAL A 1009 -17.15 6.64 -13.42
CA VAL A 1009 -15.90 7.04 -12.77
C VAL A 1009 -15.43 8.31 -13.45
N LEU A 1010 -15.18 9.37 -12.67
CA LEU A 1010 -14.84 10.69 -13.20
C LEU A 1010 -13.76 11.36 -12.34
N PRO A 1011 -12.61 11.74 -12.93
CA PRO A 1011 -11.66 12.65 -12.31
C PRO A 1011 -12.25 14.06 -12.24
N LEU A 1012 -12.15 14.72 -11.08
CA LEU A 1012 -12.60 16.09 -10.87
C LEU A 1012 -11.48 17.08 -11.19
N ALA A 1013 -11.83 18.20 -11.83
CA ALA A 1013 -10.96 19.35 -11.98
C ALA A 1013 -11.41 20.46 -11.02
N ALA A 1014 -10.46 21.18 -10.41
CA ALA A 1014 -10.78 22.37 -9.63
C ALA A 1014 -11.22 23.50 -10.57
N GLY A 1015 -12.45 24.02 -10.44
CA GLY A 1015 -12.96 25.09 -11.31
C GLY A 1015 -14.33 25.69 -10.93
N SER A 1016 -14.31 26.97 -10.57
CA SER A 1016 -15.37 28.00 -10.52
C SER A 1016 -16.86 27.59 -10.47
N GLY A 1017 -17.43 27.58 -9.25
CA GLY A 1017 -18.80 28.04 -8.94
C GLY A 1017 -20.02 27.24 -9.44
N GLY A 1018 -19.85 26.20 -10.27
CA GLY A 1018 -20.94 25.35 -10.75
C GLY A 1018 -20.61 23.87 -10.57
N GLY A 1019 -21.59 23.08 -10.10
CA GLY A 1019 -21.40 21.63 -9.87
C GLY A 1019 -20.96 20.89 -11.13
N ASN A 1020 -20.00 19.96 -10.98
CA ASN A 1020 -19.51 19.09 -12.05
C ASN A 1020 -20.59 18.10 -12.47
N PHE A 1021 -21.02 18.14 -13.72
CA PHE A 1021 -22.04 17.20 -14.23
C PHE A 1021 -21.49 15.77 -14.29
N VAL A 1022 -22.16 14.83 -13.61
CA VAL A 1022 -21.75 13.41 -13.57
C VAL A 1022 -22.58 12.56 -14.51
N GLY A 1023 -23.89 12.81 -14.60
CA GLY A 1023 -24.78 12.05 -15.46
C GLY A 1023 -26.25 12.38 -15.26
N GLU A 1024 -27.11 11.76 -16.06
CA GLU A 1024 -28.55 11.92 -15.96
C GLU A 1024 -29.28 10.60 -16.21
N PHE A 1025 -30.46 10.46 -15.64
CA PHE A 1025 -31.34 9.34 -15.97
C PHE A 1025 -32.76 9.85 -16.18
N ASN A 1026 -33.43 9.23 -17.14
CA ASN A 1026 -34.83 9.52 -17.44
C ASN A 1026 -35.66 8.34 -16.94
N PHE A 1027 -36.60 8.59 -16.04
CA PHE A 1027 -37.44 7.57 -15.41
C PHE A 1027 -38.81 7.44 -16.08
#